data_AF-A0A7X7YW61-F1
#
_entry.id   AF-A0A7X7YW61-F1
#
_cell.length_a   1.000
_cell.length_b   1.000
_cell.length_c   1.000
_cell.angle_alpha   90.00
_cell.angle_beta   90.00
_cell.angle_gamma   90.00
#
_symmetry.space_group_name_H-M   'P 1'
#
loop_
_entity.id
_entity.type
_entity.pdbx_description
1 polymer ?
#
loop_
_entity_poly.entity_id
_entity_poly.type
_entity_poly.pdbx_seq_one_letter_code
_entity_poly.pdbx_strand_id
1 'polypeptide(L)'
;ARMPTLETRKLIIDAYVEAFRKTPLLMLVGDPQCLAYAAQRGAGWRADCLGDMGGFSKGWYHMRDAYPKLIQEAGVQDAWKTAPIAWESCWDMNRWVKENWSLRYIFNYALALHGSYLNNKSAPLPEGEEVRPEIERFLRRLGYRLILRELSHPKQAKVGATLAIDAKWQNLGSAPCYRPYRVAYRLTDSVGDARVLVGSITVEKWMPGSVELFTEEFMRQPPDLPPGEVVAVADSVTLPSHLPAGEYTLAVGIVGEESTEPIVRLAIKGRSADGWYPVSKVNIVRGTDYHVSSTGNDSNPGTAERPWRSIEKVNGVRFAPGDTIRFQGGHRFPGVIVLDRIDGLTVTSYGEGPAIIDGVNGTGLKASACNDLTVTNLTFTGSGRKAGNTADGVVVTDSNGLKIDHVEVRGFRGGGLQLDGIHNARISNVHAHDNGFAGISVGWHKRSSRVRIDHCVARNNPGDPSNLTNHSGNGIVVAATDDAVIEYCHAFHNGWDMPRKGNGPVGIWVWDVDRAIIQHCISHDNRSPGDDGGGFDLDGGATNSILQYNLSYNNDGPGYFLCQFPGAGDFKNNIIRYNISHNDGVQNNRRSGIDVFSASPNASDCRVYNNTVFNDHGPAVGFCGLPMPNVTFSNNLFLCSGDVVGGEAQRGRFENNIYWSVDGRGLLFDGHDTLQEWAETTGQEKAGDTIVGKNLDPKVNQLNEVHEVQTLSDPTRLPDLKAYKLQPDSPCLKAGTPIENNGGRDFWGNPVPQDDRPTIGACEKP
;
A
#
# COMPACT_ATOMS: atom_id res chain seq x y z
N ALA A 1 35.19 38.29 30.59
CA ALA A 1 35.75 38.67 29.27
C ALA A 1 34.59 39.08 28.36
N ARG A 2 34.81 39.97 27.38
CA ARG A 2 33.80 40.21 26.33
C ARG A 2 33.71 38.97 25.44
N MET A 3 32.50 38.55 25.10
CA MET A 3 32.30 37.51 24.09
C MET A 3 32.81 38.00 22.72
N PRO A 4 33.38 37.11 21.88
CA PRO A 4 33.69 37.45 20.49
C PRO A 4 32.46 37.92 19.73
N THR A 5 32.65 38.72 18.66
CA THR A 5 31.54 39.17 17.82
C THR A 5 30.83 37.99 17.16
N LEU A 6 29.58 38.17 16.72
CA LEU A 6 28.85 37.12 15.99
C LEU A 6 29.61 36.65 14.74
N GLU A 7 30.24 37.57 14.03
CA GLU A 7 31.07 37.27 12.86
C GLU A 7 32.26 36.36 13.22
N THR A 8 33.00 36.68 14.28
CA THR A 8 34.10 35.83 14.75
C THR A 8 33.62 34.45 15.18
N ARG A 9 32.46 34.36 15.86
CA ARG A 9 31.89 33.07 16.27
C ARG A 9 31.48 32.22 15.06
N LYS A 10 30.90 32.81 14.02
CA LYS A 10 30.58 32.12 12.76
C LYS A 10 31.83 31.60 12.05
N LEU A 11 32.90 32.38 12.00
CA LEU A 11 34.18 31.93 11.42
C LEU A 11 34.76 30.71 12.16
N ILE A 12 34.61 30.64 13.48
CA ILE A 12 35.02 29.46 14.26
C ILE A 12 34.16 28.24 13.88
N ILE A 13 32.84 28.43 13.73
CA ILE A 13 31.94 27.33 13.31
C ILE A 13 32.33 26.83 11.92
N ASP A 14 32.55 27.73 10.97
CA ASP A 14 32.95 27.37 9.60
C ASP A 14 34.27 26.58 9.60
N ALA A 15 35.26 27.00 10.40
CA ALA A 15 36.53 26.28 10.51
C ALA A 15 36.35 24.83 11.02
N TYR A 16 35.44 24.60 11.98
CA TYR A 16 35.13 23.26 12.46
C TYR A 16 34.40 22.42 11.40
N VAL A 17 33.39 23.00 10.75
CA VAL A 17 32.64 22.32 9.67
C VAL A 17 33.55 21.93 8.51
N GLU A 18 34.50 22.79 8.15
CA GLU A 18 35.46 22.52 7.07
C GLU A 18 36.45 21.41 7.43
N ALA A 19 36.95 21.41 8.68
CA ALA A 19 37.95 20.47 9.16
C ALA A 19 37.37 19.07 9.45
N PHE A 20 36.15 18.97 9.98
CA PHE A 20 35.57 17.72 10.47
C PHE A 20 34.43 17.21 9.57
N ARG A 21 34.80 16.69 8.40
CA ARG A 21 33.81 16.20 7.40
C ARG A 21 33.24 14.81 7.66
N LYS A 22 33.93 13.99 8.48
CA LYS A 22 33.50 12.62 8.82
C LYS A 22 32.92 12.50 10.22
N THR A 23 33.14 13.48 11.09
CA THR A 23 32.77 13.42 12.50
C THR A 23 31.53 14.29 12.73
N PRO A 24 30.42 13.74 13.26
CA PRO A 24 29.26 14.55 13.62
C PRO A 24 29.65 15.65 14.61
N LEU A 25 29.26 16.89 14.30
CA LEU A 25 29.53 18.05 15.13
C LEU A 25 28.29 18.37 15.99
N LEU A 26 28.53 18.94 17.17
CA LEU A 26 27.50 19.35 18.11
C LEU A 26 27.74 20.79 18.54
N MET A 27 26.69 21.61 18.55
CA MET A 27 26.73 22.98 19.07
C MET A 27 26.03 23.06 20.43
N LEU A 28 26.60 23.82 21.37
CA LEU A 28 25.99 24.04 22.68
C LEU A 28 24.74 24.92 22.56
N VAL A 29 23.67 24.57 23.28
CA VAL A 29 22.36 25.22 23.19
C VAL A 29 22.30 26.68 23.68
N GLY A 30 23.33 27.15 24.39
CA GLY A 30 23.34 28.46 25.05
C GLY A 30 23.45 29.70 24.15
N ASP A 31 23.62 29.53 22.83
CA ASP A 31 23.65 30.63 21.86
C ASP A 31 22.75 30.30 20.65
N PRO A 32 21.48 30.75 20.65
CA PRO A 32 20.51 30.39 19.61
C PRO A 32 20.95 30.80 18.19
N GLN A 33 21.64 31.93 18.03
CA GLN A 33 22.08 32.42 16.72
C GLN A 33 23.19 31.53 16.13
N CYS A 34 24.16 31.17 16.95
CA CYS A 34 25.24 30.28 16.53
C CYS A 34 24.77 28.84 16.37
N LEU A 35 23.84 28.39 17.22
CA LEU A 35 23.18 27.09 17.12
C LEU A 35 22.42 26.94 15.80
N ALA A 36 21.56 27.90 15.45
CA ALA A 36 20.85 27.91 14.17
C ALA A 36 21.84 27.86 12.99
N TYR A 37 22.92 28.66 13.06
CA TYR A 37 23.94 28.70 12.01
C TYR A 37 24.72 27.40 11.84
N ALA A 38 25.07 26.73 12.95
CA ALA A 38 25.74 25.44 12.95
C ALA A 38 24.81 24.31 12.48
N ALA A 39 23.54 24.32 12.90
CA ALA A 39 22.54 23.33 12.49
C ALA A 39 22.27 23.37 10.98
N GLN A 40 22.21 24.57 10.38
CA GLN A 40 22.13 24.75 8.92
C GLN A 40 23.32 24.14 8.16
N ARG A 41 24.44 23.85 8.84
CA ARG A 41 25.64 23.20 8.30
C ARG A 41 25.76 21.73 8.70
N GLY A 42 24.69 21.13 9.24
CA GLY A 42 24.64 19.71 9.60
C GLY A 42 25.15 19.39 11.01
N ALA A 43 25.36 20.39 11.87
CA ALA A 43 25.64 20.11 13.28
C ALA A 43 24.36 19.73 14.03
N GLY A 44 24.49 18.78 14.94
CA GLY A 44 23.49 18.53 15.97
C GLY A 44 23.67 19.51 17.12
N TRP A 45 23.02 19.23 18.25
CA TRP A 45 23.14 20.08 19.42
C TRP A 45 23.37 19.31 20.70
N ARG A 46 24.02 19.97 21.65
CA ARG A 46 24.23 19.48 23.00
C ARG A 46 23.67 20.44 24.02
N ALA A 47 23.17 19.88 25.12
CA ALA A 47 22.69 20.66 26.25
C ALA A 47 23.27 20.09 27.55
N ASP A 48 23.80 21.01 28.34
CA ASP A 48 24.34 20.74 29.67
C ASP A 48 23.25 20.98 30.69
N CYS A 49 23.31 20.26 31.81
CA CYS A 49 22.36 20.33 32.92
C CYS A 49 21.02 19.58 32.73
N LEU A 50 20.99 18.47 31.98
CA LEU A 50 19.84 17.56 31.99
C LEU A 50 19.53 17.13 33.43
N GLY A 51 18.25 17.08 33.80
CA GLY A 51 17.82 16.66 35.13
C GLY A 51 17.83 17.77 36.18
N ASP A 52 18.15 19.02 35.83
CA ASP A 52 17.90 20.15 36.73
C ASP A 52 16.40 20.44 36.84
N MET A 53 15.82 19.99 37.96
CA MET A 53 14.44 20.26 38.38
C MET A 53 14.40 21.15 39.64
N GLY A 54 15.36 22.05 39.80
CA GLY A 54 15.29 23.17 40.76
C GLY A 54 16.52 23.30 41.63
N GLY A 55 17.66 22.77 41.19
CA GLY A 55 18.86 22.73 42.01
C GLY A 55 19.64 24.05 42.04
N PHE A 56 19.47 24.91 41.02
CA PHE A 56 20.06 26.26 41.02
C PHE A 56 19.17 27.29 41.74
N SER A 57 17.85 27.18 41.59
CA SER A 57 16.87 27.96 42.35
C SER A 57 15.52 27.24 42.38
N LYS A 58 14.68 27.54 43.38
CA LYS A 58 13.35 26.91 43.53
C LYS A 58 12.32 27.34 42.47
N GLY A 59 12.61 28.37 41.68
CA GLY A 59 11.66 28.96 40.72
C GLY A 59 12.12 28.88 39.27
N TRP A 60 13.20 28.18 38.97
CA TRP A 60 13.78 28.13 37.63
C TRP A 60 14.47 26.79 37.36
N TYR A 61 14.23 26.23 36.18
CA TYR A 61 14.65 24.91 35.75
C TYR A 61 15.16 24.94 34.30
N HIS A 62 16.31 24.33 34.01
CA HIS A 62 16.78 24.27 32.62
C HIS A 62 15.78 23.58 31.69
N MET A 63 15.20 22.45 32.11
CA MET A 63 14.30 21.63 31.28
C MET A 63 12.94 22.29 31.01
N ARG A 64 12.51 23.24 31.86
CA ARG A 64 11.21 23.90 31.73
C ARG A 64 11.33 25.33 31.20
N ASP A 65 12.32 26.09 31.67
CA ASP A 65 12.38 27.54 31.46
C ASP A 65 13.46 27.94 30.45
N ALA A 66 14.48 27.09 30.21
CA ALA A 66 15.59 27.41 29.32
C ALA A 66 15.51 26.66 27.98
N TYR A 67 15.61 25.33 27.97
CA TYR A 67 15.71 24.56 26.73
C TYR A 67 14.54 24.76 25.78
N PRO A 68 13.27 24.80 26.23
CA PRO A 68 12.15 25.02 25.31
C PRO A 68 12.30 26.31 24.52
N LYS A 69 12.62 27.40 25.24
CA LYS A 69 12.88 28.72 24.65
C LYS A 69 14.07 28.69 23.70
N LEU A 70 15.23 28.20 24.15
CA LEU A 70 16.46 28.23 23.36
C LEU A 70 16.35 27.39 22.08
N ILE A 71 15.70 26.23 22.15
CA ILE A 71 15.49 25.34 21.01
C ILE A 71 14.50 25.96 20.02
N GLN A 72 13.41 26.56 20.51
CA GLN A 72 12.42 27.23 19.68
C GLN A 72 13.00 28.50 19.02
N GLU A 73 13.77 29.30 19.75
CA GLU A 73 14.44 30.51 19.22
C GLU A 73 15.47 30.17 18.14
N ALA A 74 16.17 29.04 18.26
CA ALA A 74 17.13 28.58 17.26
C ALA A 74 16.48 27.85 16.07
N GLY A 75 15.23 27.38 16.20
CA GLY A 75 14.54 26.63 15.16
C GLY A 75 15.14 25.25 14.88
N VAL A 76 15.66 24.55 15.90
CA VAL A 76 16.41 23.28 15.75
C VAL A 76 15.67 22.04 16.27
N GLN A 77 14.36 22.12 16.43
CA GLN A 77 13.50 21.02 16.88
C GLN A 77 13.69 19.75 16.02
N ASP A 78 14.02 19.92 14.75
CA ASP A 78 14.17 18.85 13.76
C ASP A 78 15.63 18.47 13.46
N ALA A 79 16.62 19.09 14.12
CA ALA A 79 18.04 18.81 13.87
C ALA A 79 18.39 17.33 14.08
N TRP A 80 17.68 16.67 15.01
CA TRP A 80 17.85 15.24 15.31
C TRP A 80 17.63 14.31 14.12
N LYS A 81 16.89 14.75 13.09
CA LYS A 81 16.64 13.95 11.88
C LYS A 81 17.92 13.71 11.07
N THR A 82 18.91 14.58 11.21
CA THR A 82 20.14 14.56 10.40
C THR A 82 21.44 14.58 11.22
N ALA A 83 21.38 14.98 12.49
CA ALA A 83 22.54 15.05 13.35
C ALA A 83 22.20 14.70 14.82
N PRO A 84 23.17 14.20 15.61
CA PRO A 84 22.90 13.70 16.96
C PRO A 84 22.50 14.79 17.95
N ILE A 85 21.73 14.41 18.98
CA ILE A 85 21.49 15.23 20.16
C ILE A 85 22.23 14.62 21.36
N ALA A 86 22.98 15.43 22.08
CA ALA A 86 23.75 14.98 23.23
C ALA A 86 23.33 15.68 24.52
N TRP A 87 23.18 14.89 25.57
CA TRP A 87 22.88 15.40 26.90
C TRP A 87 24.09 15.24 27.83
N GLU A 88 24.28 16.22 28.70
CA GLU A 88 25.12 16.09 29.89
C GLU A 88 24.26 16.33 31.14
N SER A 89 24.41 15.47 32.15
CA SER A 89 23.70 15.60 33.42
C SER A 89 24.03 16.91 34.16
N CYS A 90 23.02 17.50 34.81
CA CYS A 90 23.26 18.44 35.90
C CYS A 90 23.66 17.64 37.12
N TRP A 91 24.82 17.93 37.71
CA TRP A 91 25.43 17.06 38.71
C TRP A 91 25.48 15.61 38.19
N ASP A 92 24.91 14.66 38.94
CA ASP A 92 24.79 13.25 38.57
C ASP A 92 23.47 12.67 39.09
N MET A 93 23.15 11.45 38.68
CA MET A 93 21.92 10.75 39.10
C MET A 93 21.76 10.61 40.63
N ASN A 94 22.82 10.59 41.44
CA ASN A 94 22.67 10.56 42.91
C ASN A 94 21.99 11.83 43.40
N ARG A 95 22.33 12.97 42.81
CA ARG A 95 21.66 14.23 43.12
C ARG A 95 20.17 14.14 42.79
N TRP A 96 19.82 13.60 41.63
CA TRP A 96 18.42 13.49 41.19
C TRP A 96 17.61 12.61 42.14
N VAL A 97 18.13 11.44 42.51
CA VAL A 97 17.47 10.53 43.46
C VAL A 97 17.36 11.17 44.85
N LYS A 98 18.43 11.82 45.35
CA LYS A 98 18.44 12.48 46.66
C LYS A 98 17.40 13.60 46.77
N GLU A 99 17.19 14.34 45.69
CA GLU A 99 16.22 15.44 45.62
C GLU A 99 14.81 14.97 45.20
N ASN A 100 14.60 13.65 45.09
CA ASN A 100 13.34 13.04 44.67
C ASN A 100 12.85 13.53 43.30
N TRP A 101 13.78 13.78 42.37
CA TRP A 101 13.47 14.10 40.99
C TRP A 101 13.26 12.83 40.17
N SER A 102 12.17 12.78 39.42
CA SER A 102 11.76 11.58 38.70
C SER A 102 12.72 11.24 37.57
N LEU A 103 13.44 10.12 37.70
CA LEU A 103 14.28 9.56 36.63
C LEU A 103 13.46 9.33 35.35
N ARG A 104 12.23 8.83 35.51
CA ARG A 104 11.30 8.58 34.41
C ARG A 104 10.98 9.85 33.63
N TYR A 105 10.70 10.94 34.32
CA TYR A 105 10.46 12.25 33.72
C TYR A 105 11.70 12.71 32.93
N ILE A 106 12.86 12.69 33.58
CA ILE A 106 14.13 13.18 33.00
C ILE A 106 14.51 12.39 31.75
N PHE A 107 14.40 11.06 31.81
CA PHE A 107 14.70 10.20 30.67
C PHE A 107 13.67 10.30 29.56
N ASN A 108 12.37 10.37 29.86
CA ASN A 108 11.36 10.54 28.82
C ASN A 108 11.49 11.89 28.12
N TYR A 109 11.81 12.96 28.85
CA TYR A 109 12.15 14.25 28.27
C TYR A 109 13.34 14.12 27.30
N ALA A 110 14.44 13.51 27.74
CA ALA A 110 15.63 13.34 26.89
C ALA A 110 15.37 12.48 25.63
N LEU A 111 14.56 11.43 25.75
CA LEU A 111 14.15 10.58 24.63
C LEU A 111 13.18 11.30 23.67
N ALA A 112 12.24 12.09 24.19
CA ALA A 112 11.30 12.88 23.41
C ALA A 112 12.00 13.94 22.55
N LEU A 113 13.05 14.56 23.09
CA LEU A 113 13.95 15.42 22.32
C LEU A 113 15.02 14.62 21.57
N HIS A 114 14.77 13.35 21.25
CA HIS A 114 15.59 12.54 20.35
C HIS A 114 17.08 12.42 20.73
N GLY A 115 17.38 12.37 22.04
CA GLY A 115 18.74 12.18 22.54
C GLY A 115 19.41 10.94 21.91
N SER A 116 20.64 11.10 21.43
CA SER A 116 21.47 10.03 20.88
C SER A 116 22.52 9.55 21.87
N TYR A 117 22.86 10.38 22.85
CA TYR A 117 23.93 10.13 23.82
C TYR A 117 23.64 10.88 25.13
N LEU A 118 24.06 10.30 26.27
CA LEU A 118 24.04 10.92 27.59
C LEU A 118 25.38 10.74 28.29
N ASN A 119 25.96 11.83 28.77
CA ASN A 119 27.07 11.84 29.71
C ASN A 119 26.55 12.09 31.14
N ASN A 120 26.72 11.13 32.05
CA ASN A 120 26.31 11.23 33.46
C ASN A 120 27.44 11.69 34.41
N LYS A 121 28.53 12.23 33.87
CA LYS A 121 29.76 12.53 34.62
C LYS A 121 30.36 11.29 35.29
N SER A 122 31.38 11.49 36.11
CA SER A 122 32.13 10.42 36.79
C SER A 122 31.62 10.21 38.22
N ALA A 123 30.44 9.62 38.36
CA ALA A 123 29.83 9.29 39.65
C ALA A 123 29.28 7.84 39.65
N PRO A 124 29.25 7.15 40.81
CA PRO A 124 28.57 5.85 40.93
C PRO A 124 27.06 6.01 40.67
N LEU A 125 26.42 4.94 40.20
CA LEU A 125 24.95 4.93 40.08
C LEU A 125 24.32 4.89 41.48
N PRO A 126 23.24 5.65 41.75
CA PRO A 126 22.56 5.62 43.03
C PRO A 126 21.95 4.26 43.33
N GLU A 127 21.83 3.94 44.62
CA GLU A 127 21.09 2.77 45.09
C GLU A 127 19.57 2.99 45.00
N GLY A 128 18.82 1.91 44.81
CA GLY A 128 17.36 1.93 44.73
C GLY A 128 16.82 0.85 43.80
N GLU A 129 15.74 0.19 44.21
CA GLU A 129 15.15 -0.94 43.47
C GLU A 129 14.68 -0.53 42.06
N GLU A 130 14.23 0.72 41.89
CA GLU A 130 13.71 1.24 40.61
C GLU A 130 14.78 1.90 39.73
N VAL A 131 15.96 2.24 40.28
CA VAL A 131 16.99 3.02 39.58
C VAL A 131 17.58 2.24 38.40
N ARG A 132 18.08 1.04 38.66
CA ARG A 132 18.73 0.22 37.62
C ARG A 132 17.75 -0.17 36.51
N PRO A 133 16.52 -0.68 36.80
CA PRO A 133 15.53 -0.94 35.77
C PRO A 133 15.22 0.28 34.90
N GLU A 134 15.11 1.47 35.48
CA GLU A 134 14.79 2.69 34.75
C GLU A 134 15.95 3.17 33.85
N ILE A 135 17.20 3.05 34.32
CA ILE A 135 18.40 3.29 33.50
C ILE A 135 18.46 2.29 32.33
N GLU A 136 18.22 1.01 32.59
CA GLU A 136 18.23 0.00 31.51
C GLU A 136 17.12 0.24 30.50
N ARG A 137 15.93 0.67 30.94
CA ARG A 137 14.83 1.09 30.06
C ARG A 137 15.26 2.24 29.16
N PHE A 138 15.84 3.30 29.74
CA PHE A 138 16.34 4.45 29.00
C PHE A 138 17.43 4.06 27.99
N LEU A 139 18.47 3.33 28.44
CA LEU A 139 19.61 2.94 27.60
C LEU A 139 19.21 2.01 26.46
N ARG A 140 18.17 1.18 26.62
CA ARG A 140 17.64 0.36 25.51
C ARG A 140 17.07 1.21 24.38
N ARG A 141 16.60 2.41 24.68
CA ARG A 141 15.92 3.33 23.75
C ARG A 141 16.83 4.45 23.26
N LEU A 142 17.85 4.83 24.01
CA LEU A 142 18.78 5.90 23.63
C LEU A 142 19.49 5.59 22.31
N GLY A 143 19.43 6.51 21.35
CA GLY A 143 19.98 6.31 20.02
C GLY A 143 19.06 5.49 19.11
N TYR A 144 19.61 4.68 18.21
CA TYR A 144 18.83 3.81 17.32
C TYR A 144 18.58 2.43 17.94
N ARG A 145 17.41 1.84 17.68
CA ARG A 145 17.06 0.47 18.07
C ARG A 145 16.28 -0.21 16.96
N LEU A 146 16.99 -0.86 16.04
CA LEU A 146 16.41 -1.41 14.82
C LEU A 146 15.85 -2.82 15.04
N ILE A 147 14.62 -3.04 14.56
CA ILE A 147 13.92 -4.33 14.59
C ILE A 147 13.56 -4.73 13.16
N LEU A 148 13.86 -5.98 12.80
CA LEU A 148 13.28 -6.66 11.66
C LEU A 148 11.94 -7.28 12.10
N ARG A 149 10.83 -6.76 11.58
CA ARG A 149 9.47 -7.22 11.90
C ARG A 149 9.05 -8.40 11.02
N GLU A 150 9.42 -8.34 9.75
CA GLU A 150 9.05 -9.32 8.74
C GLU A 150 10.15 -9.40 7.70
N LEU A 151 10.41 -10.60 7.17
CA LEU A 151 11.27 -10.83 6.03
C LEU A 151 10.65 -11.91 5.14
N SER A 152 10.57 -11.62 3.85
CA SER A 152 10.00 -12.46 2.80
C SER A 152 11.05 -12.65 1.70
N HIS A 153 11.18 -13.87 1.19
CA HIS A 153 12.01 -14.20 0.05
C HIS A 153 11.47 -15.45 -0.67
N PRO A 154 11.81 -15.67 -1.95
CA PRO A 154 11.50 -16.91 -2.64
C PRO A 154 12.05 -18.13 -1.90
N LYS A 155 11.25 -19.19 -1.78
CA LYS A 155 11.70 -20.46 -1.16
C LYS A 155 12.90 -21.06 -1.88
N GLN A 156 12.99 -20.82 -3.20
CA GLN A 156 14.06 -21.32 -4.06
C GLN A 156 14.65 -20.19 -4.90
N ALA A 157 15.95 -20.27 -5.20
CA ALA A 157 16.62 -19.34 -6.09
C ALA A 157 17.67 -20.04 -6.95
N LYS A 158 17.81 -19.61 -8.20
CA LYS A 158 18.75 -20.21 -9.14
C LYS A 158 20.16 -19.66 -8.92
N VAL A 159 21.18 -20.52 -9.02
CA VAL A 159 22.59 -20.09 -9.02
C VAL A 159 22.83 -19.00 -10.06
N GLY A 160 23.53 -17.93 -9.70
CA GLY A 160 23.78 -16.79 -10.59
C GLY A 160 22.62 -15.78 -10.71
N ALA A 161 21.42 -16.12 -10.22
CA ALA A 161 20.26 -15.23 -10.29
C ALA A 161 20.22 -14.24 -9.13
N THR A 162 19.36 -13.23 -9.24
CA THR A 162 19.07 -12.28 -8.17
C THR A 162 18.02 -12.85 -7.22
N LEU A 163 18.33 -12.88 -5.93
CA LEU A 163 17.40 -13.19 -4.85
C LEU A 163 16.74 -11.88 -4.39
N ALA A 164 15.44 -11.75 -4.65
CA ALA A 164 14.63 -10.65 -4.11
C ALA A 164 14.29 -10.90 -2.63
N ILE A 165 14.37 -9.86 -1.81
CA ILE A 165 14.10 -9.93 -0.37
C ILE A 165 13.28 -8.71 0.04
N ASP A 166 12.05 -8.94 0.50
CA ASP A 166 11.22 -7.91 1.09
C ASP A 166 11.34 -7.95 2.61
N ALA A 167 11.44 -6.79 3.26
CA ALA A 167 11.57 -6.72 4.70
C ALA A 167 10.81 -5.52 5.28
N LYS A 168 10.27 -5.67 6.49
CA LYS A 168 9.67 -4.58 7.27
C LYS A 168 10.56 -4.27 8.47
N TRP A 169 11.09 -3.06 8.53
CA TRP A 169 11.97 -2.59 9.60
C TRP A 169 11.29 -1.54 10.46
N GLN A 170 11.71 -1.41 11.71
CA GLN A 170 11.21 -0.38 12.61
C GLN A 170 12.30 0.08 13.57
N ASN A 171 12.39 1.40 13.79
CA ASN A 171 13.26 1.97 14.80
C ASN A 171 12.46 2.25 16.09
N LEU A 172 12.81 1.55 17.17
CA LEU A 172 12.23 1.74 18.51
C LEU A 172 13.03 2.72 19.39
N GLY A 173 14.15 3.22 18.86
CA GLY A 173 15.05 4.11 19.56
C GLY A 173 14.50 5.53 19.68
N SER A 174 15.34 6.45 20.10
CA SER A 174 15.08 7.89 20.14
C SER A 174 15.75 8.66 19.01
N ALA A 175 16.68 8.07 18.25
CA ALA A 175 17.38 8.73 17.15
C ALA A 175 17.56 7.79 15.93
N PRO A 176 17.71 8.34 14.72
CA PRO A 176 18.10 7.55 13.55
C PRO A 176 19.56 7.07 13.65
N CYS A 177 19.91 6.08 12.83
CA CYS A 177 21.29 5.68 12.64
C CYS A 177 21.97 6.63 11.65
N TYR A 178 22.63 7.68 12.12
CA TYR A 178 23.21 8.74 11.26
C TYR A 178 24.27 8.28 10.24
N ARG A 179 24.71 7.02 10.31
CA ARG A 179 25.63 6.43 9.34
C ARG A 179 24.86 5.57 8.35
N PRO A 180 25.17 5.64 7.05
CA PRO A 180 24.53 4.83 6.01
C PRO A 180 25.03 3.38 6.01
N TYR A 181 24.90 2.72 7.16
CA TYR A 181 25.21 1.31 7.29
C TYR A 181 24.25 0.48 6.45
N ARG A 182 24.77 -0.59 5.86
CA ARG A 182 24.08 -1.35 4.81
C ARG A 182 23.45 -2.60 5.40
N VAL A 183 22.24 -2.93 4.97
CA VAL A 183 21.66 -4.26 5.21
C VAL A 183 22.44 -5.27 4.37
N ALA A 184 22.82 -6.38 4.99
CA ALA A 184 23.51 -7.47 4.33
C ALA A 184 22.90 -8.81 4.74
N TYR A 185 23.10 -9.79 3.87
CA TYR A 185 22.60 -11.14 4.01
C TYR A 185 23.76 -12.12 3.99
N ARG A 186 23.63 -13.22 4.72
CA ARG A 186 24.60 -14.30 4.71
C ARG A 186 23.91 -15.63 4.43
N LEU A 187 24.39 -16.31 3.39
CA LEU A 187 24.02 -17.68 3.09
C LEU A 187 25.07 -18.60 3.69
N THR A 188 24.65 -19.56 4.51
CA THR A 188 25.53 -20.59 5.08
C THR A 188 25.02 -21.97 4.70
N ASP A 189 25.85 -22.78 4.05
CA ASP A 189 25.46 -24.14 3.65
C ASP A 189 25.48 -25.13 4.84
N SER A 190 25.17 -26.39 4.57
CA SER A 190 25.12 -27.45 5.59
C SER A 190 26.49 -27.84 6.14
N VAL A 191 27.59 -27.50 5.47
CA VAL A 191 28.97 -27.77 5.94
C VAL A 191 29.61 -26.54 6.60
N GLY A 192 28.89 -25.41 6.65
CA GLY A 192 29.30 -24.18 7.32
C GLY A 192 30.01 -23.17 6.43
N ASP A 193 30.08 -23.39 5.12
CA ASP A 193 30.65 -22.42 4.18
C ASP A 193 29.69 -21.23 4.01
N ALA A 194 30.22 -20.02 4.17
CA ALA A 194 29.42 -18.81 4.25
C ALA A 194 29.74 -17.82 3.13
N ARG A 195 28.71 -17.17 2.58
CA ARG A 195 28.83 -16.09 1.60
C ARG A 195 28.02 -14.89 2.08
N VAL A 196 28.69 -13.74 2.18
CA VAL A 196 28.05 -12.46 2.52
C VAL A 196 27.67 -11.73 1.24
N LEU A 197 26.42 -11.32 1.17
CA LEU A 197 25.83 -10.58 0.06
C LEU A 197 25.35 -9.24 0.63
N VAL A 198 25.97 -8.15 0.20
CA VAL A 198 25.63 -6.81 0.67
C VAL A 198 24.49 -6.27 -0.17
N GLY A 199 23.39 -5.89 0.48
CA GLY A 199 22.23 -5.31 -0.15
C GLY A 199 22.43 -3.83 -0.49
N SER A 200 21.41 -3.26 -1.11
CA SER A 200 21.38 -1.85 -1.52
C SER A 200 20.80 -0.92 -0.45
N ILE A 201 20.12 -1.49 0.55
CA ILE A 201 19.40 -0.73 1.57
C ILE A 201 20.34 -0.21 2.66
N THR A 202 20.15 1.05 3.04
CA THR A 202 20.86 1.73 4.12
C THR A 202 19.88 2.18 5.22
N VAL A 203 20.36 2.21 6.47
CA VAL A 203 19.48 2.29 7.66
C VAL A 203 19.23 3.70 8.21
N GLU A 204 19.89 4.71 7.64
CA GLU A 204 19.89 6.10 8.13
C GLU A 204 18.54 6.80 7.99
N LYS A 205 17.66 6.27 7.15
CA LYS A 205 16.31 6.80 6.92
C LYS A 205 15.25 6.19 7.84
N TRP A 206 15.60 5.21 8.67
CA TRP A 206 14.64 4.56 9.58
C TRP A 206 14.44 5.38 10.86
N MET A 207 13.44 6.26 10.81
CA MET A 207 13.17 7.23 11.87
C MET A 207 12.49 6.59 13.10
N PRO A 208 12.82 7.04 14.32
CA PRO A 208 12.03 6.75 15.52
C PRO A 208 10.68 7.48 15.49
N GLY A 209 9.78 7.14 16.41
CA GLY A 209 8.54 7.90 16.61
C GLY A 209 8.82 9.26 17.24
N SER A 210 7.85 10.16 17.20
CA SER A 210 7.94 11.51 17.80
C SER A 210 6.69 11.82 18.63
N VAL A 211 6.80 12.81 19.51
CA VAL A 211 5.68 13.35 20.29
C VAL A 211 5.68 14.86 20.18
N GLU A 212 4.54 15.49 20.44
CA GLU A 212 4.48 16.94 20.52
C GLU A 212 5.28 17.42 21.74
N LEU A 213 6.15 18.42 21.52
CA LEU A 213 7.08 18.91 22.53
C LEU A 213 6.54 20.16 23.20
N PHE A 214 6.87 20.32 24.48
CA PHE A 214 6.68 21.56 25.26
C PHE A 214 5.24 22.04 25.46
N THR A 215 4.24 21.20 25.19
CA THR A 215 2.86 21.42 25.63
C THR A 215 2.75 21.38 27.16
N GLU A 216 1.66 21.90 27.72
CA GLU A 216 1.42 21.79 29.17
C GLU A 216 1.40 20.34 29.64
N GLU A 217 0.81 19.44 28.84
CA GLU A 217 0.79 18.01 29.12
C GLU A 217 2.19 17.40 29.09
N PHE A 218 2.99 17.70 28.05
CA PHE A 218 4.38 17.26 27.95
C PHE A 218 5.18 17.73 29.17
N MET A 219 5.05 19.00 29.56
CA MET A 219 5.79 19.57 30.69
C MET A 219 5.38 18.95 32.03
N ARG A 220 4.12 18.52 32.16
CA ARG A 220 3.64 17.79 33.33
C ARG A 220 4.20 16.38 33.39
N GLN A 221 4.18 15.66 32.26
CA GLN A 221 4.60 14.26 32.21
C GLN A 221 4.99 13.86 30.77
N PRO A 222 6.29 13.90 30.41
CA PRO A 222 6.76 13.46 29.12
C PRO A 222 6.40 11.98 28.91
N PRO A 223 5.67 11.65 27.83
CA PRO A 223 5.23 10.28 27.56
C PRO A 223 6.42 9.39 27.19
N ASP A 224 6.19 8.08 27.20
CA ASP A 224 7.13 7.19 26.49
C ASP A 224 7.08 7.52 25.01
N LEU A 225 8.26 7.70 24.40
CA LEU A 225 8.34 7.92 22.97
C LEU A 225 7.64 6.75 22.24
N PRO A 226 6.78 6.98 21.23
CA PRO A 226 6.19 5.90 20.46
C PRO A 226 7.25 5.22 19.57
N PRO A 227 6.98 4.01 19.05
CA PRO A 227 7.81 3.41 18.02
C PRO A 227 7.77 4.25 16.74
N GLY A 228 8.84 4.18 15.93
CA GLY A 228 8.81 4.76 14.58
C GLY A 228 7.88 4.02 13.63
N GLU A 229 7.64 4.59 12.45
CA GLU A 229 6.89 3.92 11.40
C GLU A 229 7.54 2.60 10.98
N VAL A 230 6.72 1.66 10.53
CA VAL A 230 7.21 0.41 9.93
C VAL A 230 7.59 0.72 8.48
N VAL A 231 8.89 0.60 8.18
CA VAL A 231 9.45 0.87 6.86
C VAL A 231 9.54 -0.45 6.08
N ALA A 232 8.71 -0.59 5.04
CA ALA A 232 8.85 -1.67 4.07
C ALA A 232 9.97 -1.36 3.09
N VAL A 233 10.89 -2.32 2.89
CA VAL A 233 12.00 -2.21 1.93
C VAL A 233 12.00 -3.45 1.03
N ALA A 234 12.21 -3.23 -0.26
CA ALA A 234 12.52 -4.27 -1.23
C ALA A 234 14.01 -4.18 -1.55
N ASP A 235 14.76 -5.23 -1.22
CA ASP A 235 16.18 -5.37 -1.53
C ASP A 235 16.40 -6.53 -2.49
N SER A 236 17.59 -6.59 -3.08
CA SER A 236 17.95 -7.69 -3.96
C SER A 236 19.45 -7.94 -3.93
N VAL A 237 19.82 -9.22 -3.96
CA VAL A 237 21.23 -9.64 -3.97
C VAL A 237 21.48 -10.69 -5.05
N THR A 238 22.56 -10.54 -5.81
CA THR A 238 22.94 -11.51 -6.84
C THR A 238 23.68 -12.69 -6.21
N LEU A 239 23.19 -13.90 -6.47
CA LEU A 239 23.81 -15.14 -6.03
C LEU A 239 25.06 -15.43 -6.87
N PRO A 240 26.19 -15.85 -6.26
CA PRO A 240 27.38 -16.22 -7.03
C PRO A 240 27.11 -17.36 -8.02
N SER A 241 27.63 -17.25 -9.25
CA SER A 241 27.42 -18.24 -10.32
C SER A 241 28.05 -19.61 -10.06
N HIS A 242 28.95 -19.70 -9.08
CA HIS A 242 29.63 -20.92 -8.65
C HIS A 242 29.04 -21.51 -7.36
N LEU A 243 27.96 -20.94 -6.82
CA LEU A 243 27.34 -21.42 -5.60
C LEU A 243 26.84 -22.87 -5.79
N PRO A 244 27.18 -23.81 -4.88
CA PRO A 244 26.61 -25.15 -4.91
C PRO A 244 25.09 -25.13 -4.73
N ALA A 245 24.39 -26.03 -5.43
CA ALA A 245 22.96 -26.24 -5.17
C ALA A 245 22.78 -26.93 -3.81
N GLY A 246 21.73 -26.57 -3.08
CA GLY A 246 21.44 -27.08 -1.75
C GLY A 246 20.68 -26.09 -0.88
N GLU A 247 20.31 -26.52 0.32
CA GLU A 247 19.66 -25.67 1.32
C GLU A 247 20.69 -24.81 2.05
N TYR A 248 20.42 -23.51 2.17
CA TYR A 248 21.24 -22.55 2.91
C TYR A 248 20.43 -21.92 4.03
N THR A 249 21.08 -21.70 5.16
CA THR A 249 20.57 -20.79 6.20
C THR A 249 20.77 -19.35 5.72
N LEU A 250 19.68 -18.59 5.65
CA LEU A 250 19.68 -17.16 5.40
C LEU A 250 19.75 -16.40 6.73
N ALA A 251 20.81 -15.63 6.91
CA ALA A 251 20.99 -14.72 8.03
C ALA A 251 21.03 -13.26 7.57
N VAL A 252 20.64 -12.34 8.44
CA VAL A 252 20.68 -10.89 8.20
C VAL A 252 21.66 -10.20 9.15
N GLY A 253 22.26 -9.11 8.70
CA GLY A 253 23.12 -8.24 9.48
C GLY A 253 23.09 -6.81 8.94
N ILE A 254 23.57 -5.85 9.73
CA ILE A 254 23.84 -4.49 9.28
C ILE A 254 25.34 -4.26 9.38
N VAL A 255 25.95 -3.97 8.23
CA VAL A 255 27.40 -3.90 8.03
C VAL A 255 27.86 -2.47 7.75
N GLY A 256 29.15 -2.21 7.94
CA GLY A 256 29.74 -0.89 7.69
C GLY A 256 29.65 -0.44 6.22
N GLU A 257 29.93 0.84 5.98
CA GLU A 257 29.97 1.43 4.63
C GLU A 257 31.02 0.75 3.73
N GLU A 258 32.15 0.36 4.32
CA GLU A 258 33.29 -0.26 3.62
C GLU A 258 33.63 -1.67 4.15
N SER A 259 32.84 -2.20 5.09
CA SER A 259 33.05 -3.52 5.72
C SER A 259 31.83 -4.43 5.54
N THR A 260 32.06 -5.74 5.61
CA THR A 260 31.05 -6.80 5.57
C THR A 260 30.80 -7.43 6.95
N GLU A 261 31.48 -6.95 7.99
CA GLU A 261 31.26 -7.39 9.37
C GLU A 261 30.01 -6.74 9.97
N PRO A 262 29.15 -7.48 10.69
CA PRO A 262 28.00 -6.89 11.38
C PRO A 262 28.44 -5.94 12.49
N ILE A 263 28.06 -4.66 12.37
CA ILE A 263 28.44 -3.61 13.33
C ILE A 263 27.25 -3.07 14.15
N VAL A 264 26.01 -3.30 13.70
CA VAL A 264 24.81 -2.93 14.45
C VAL A 264 24.15 -4.17 15.05
N ARG A 265 23.84 -4.09 16.34
CA ARG A 265 23.07 -5.10 17.06
C ARG A 265 21.57 -4.85 16.88
N LEU A 266 20.89 -5.75 16.19
CA LEU A 266 19.44 -5.74 16.04
C LEU A 266 18.73 -6.11 17.35
N ALA A 267 17.56 -5.51 17.56
CA ALA A 267 16.69 -5.75 18.71
C ALA A 267 15.76 -6.95 18.52
N ILE A 268 16.30 -8.04 17.97
CA ILE A 268 15.65 -9.35 17.81
C ILE A 268 16.47 -10.44 18.51
N LYS A 269 15.86 -11.60 18.78
CA LYS A 269 16.55 -12.78 19.34
C LYS A 269 17.34 -13.51 18.24
N GLY A 270 18.19 -14.46 18.63
CA GLY A 270 18.87 -15.36 17.68
C GLY A 270 20.21 -14.85 17.13
N ARG A 271 20.84 -13.84 17.74
CA ARG A 271 22.16 -13.36 17.32
C ARG A 271 23.23 -14.43 17.55
N SER A 272 23.95 -14.80 16.50
CA SER A 272 25.15 -15.65 16.53
C SER A 272 26.35 -14.91 17.15
N ALA A 273 27.39 -15.66 17.55
CA ALA A 273 28.59 -15.10 18.18
C ALA A 273 29.31 -14.07 17.28
N ASP A 274 29.30 -14.32 15.97
CA ASP A 274 29.83 -13.45 14.90
C ASP A 274 28.92 -12.27 14.51
N GLY A 275 27.76 -12.15 15.17
CA GLY A 275 26.85 -11.01 15.05
C GLY A 275 25.79 -11.08 13.96
N TRP A 276 25.71 -12.17 13.22
CA TRP A 276 24.64 -12.43 12.27
C TRP A 276 23.38 -12.98 12.94
N TYR A 277 22.22 -12.80 12.29
CA TYR A 277 20.93 -13.28 12.78
C TYR A 277 20.33 -14.26 11.77
N PRO A 278 20.42 -15.58 12.00
CA PRO A 278 19.69 -16.57 11.19
C PRO A 278 18.19 -16.33 11.28
N VAL A 279 17.53 -16.16 10.14
CA VAL A 279 16.11 -15.78 10.07
C VAL A 279 15.28 -16.70 9.20
N SER A 280 15.88 -17.39 8.23
CA SER A 280 15.14 -18.27 7.31
C SER A 280 16.07 -19.31 6.65
N LYS A 281 15.51 -20.10 5.74
CA LYS A 281 16.21 -21.04 4.86
C LYS A 281 15.82 -20.78 3.41
N VAL A 282 16.77 -20.90 2.49
CA VAL A 282 16.55 -20.79 1.03
C VAL A 282 17.19 -21.96 0.32
N ASN A 283 16.50 -22.53 -0.66
CA ASN A 283 17.04 -23.62 -1.47
C ASN A 283 17.67 -23.08 -2.76
N ILE A 284 18.96 -23.29 -2.94
CA ILE A 284 19.67 -22.87 -4.15
C ILE A 284 19.64 -24.01 -5.17
N VAL A 285 19.18 -23.72 -6.38
CA VAL A 285 18.98 -24.73 -7.43
C VAL A 285 19.79 -24.44 -8.69
N ARG A 286 20.16 -25.51 -9.40
CA ARG A 286 20.74 -25.42 -10.75
C ARG A 286 19.66 -25.80 -11.76
N GLY A 287 19.06 -24.79 -12.37
CA GLY A 287 18.07 -24.97 -13.42
C GLY A 287 18.66 -25.05 -14.82
N THR A 288 18.03 -25.83 -15.68
CA THR A 288 18.34 -25.95 -17.12
C THR A 288 17.47 -25.00 -17.93
N ASP A 289 18.07 -24.35 -18.94
CA ASP A 289 17.36 -23.49 -19.88
C ASP A 289 17.04 -24.26 -21.16
N TYR A 290 15.76 -24.55 -21.37
CA TYR A 290 15.24 -25.20 -22.58
C TYR A 290 14.72 -24.16 -23.57
N HIS A 291 15.10 -24.29 -24.83
CA HIS A 291 14.72 -23.38 -25.91
C HIS A 291 13.80 -24.07 -26.91
N VAL A 292 12.75 -23.36 -27.31
CA VAL A 292 11.75 -23.80 -28.30
C VAL A 292 11.67 -22.76 -29.42
N SER A 293 11.87 -23.19 -30.66
CA SER A 293 11.90 -22.34 -31.86
C SER A 293 11.05 -22.96 -32.96
N SER A 294 10.34 -22.14 -33.75
CA SER A 294 9.53 -22.67 -34.86
C SER A 294 10.37 -23.39 -35.93
N THR A 295 11.67 -23.12 -36.00
CA THR A 295 12.64 -23.78 -36.89
C THR A 295 13.44 -24.87 -36.19
N GLY A 296 13.15 -25.17 -34.92
CA GLY A 296 13.81 -26.22 -34.15
C GLY A 296 13.46 -27.64 -34.59
N ASN A 297 13.90 -28.63 -33.82
CA ASN A 297 13.60 -30.05 -34.04
C ASN A 297 13.41 -30.76 -32.70
N ASP A 298 12.34 -31.53 -32.53
CA ASP A 298 12.01 -32.19 -31.25
C ASP A 298 12.93 -33.37 -30.88
N SER A 299 13.82 -33.77 -31.81
CA SER A 299 14.96 -34.66 -31.54
C SER A 299 16.20 -33.95 -30.98
N ASN A 300 16.21 -32.62 -30.95
CA ASN A 300 17.30 -31.84 -30.38
C ASN A 300 17.29 -31.89 -28.83
N PRO A 301 18.44 -31.57 -28.19
CA PRO A 301 18.52 -31.51 -26.72
C PRO A 301 17.75 -30.36 -26.08
N GLY A 302 17.29 -29.36 -26.84
CA GLY A 302 16.58 -28.19 -26.30
C GLY A 302 17.52 -27.07 -25.84
N THR A 303 18.78 -27.06 -26.27
CA THR A 303 19.72 -25.96 -26.01
C THR A 303 19.44 -24.77 -26.92
N ALA A 304 20.03 -23.60 -26.64
CA ALA A 304 19.89 -22.42 -27.48
C ALA A 304 20.33 -22.66 -28.93
N GLU A 305 21.41 -23.41 -29.13
CA GLU A 305 21.97 -23.76 -30.45
C GLU A 305 21.18 -24.86 -31.16
N ARG A 306 20.48 -25.70 -30.39
CA ARG A 306 19.69 -26.83 -30.89
C ARG A 306 18.37 -26.88 -30.14
N PRO A 307 17.42 -25.98 -30.47
CA PRO A 307 16.16 -25.87 -29.77
C PRO A 307 15.18 -26.98 -30.18
N TRP A 308 14.22 -27.26 -29.31
CA TRP A 308 13.01 -28.01 -29.67
C TRP A 308 12.13 -27.21 -30.62
N ARG A 309 11.13 -27.87 -31.22
CA ARG A 309 10.21 -27.25 -32.16
C ARG A 309 8.83 -26.98 -31.57
N SER A 310 8.32 -27.89 -30.75
CA SER A 310 6.88 -27.94 -30.42
C SER A 310 6.58 -27.90 -28.92
N ILE A 311 5.36 -27.47 -28.59
CA ILE A 311 4.77 -27.61 -27.24
C ILE A 311 4.58 -29.08 -26.87
N GLU A 312 4.31 -29.96 -27.85
CA GLU A 312 4.22 -31.41 -27.60
C GLU A 312 5.51 -31.95 -26.97
N LYS A 313 6.67 -31.51 -27.47
CA LYS A 313 7.96 -31.86 -26.87
C LYS A 313 8.11 -31.32 -25.45
N VAL A 314 7.67 -30.09 -25.20
CA VAL A 314 7.67 -29.48 -23.85
C VAL A 314 6.86 -30.32 -22.87
N ASN A 315 5.64 -30.72 -23.25
CA ASN A 315 4.75 -31.51 -22.40
C ASN A 315 5.28 -32.93 -22.13
N GLY A 316 6.21 -33.44 -22.95
CA GLY A 316 6.85 -34.74 -22.75
C GLY A 316 8.04 -34.74 -21.79
N VAL A 317 8.41 -33.58 -21.23
CA VAL A 317 9.60 -33.43 -20.38
C VAL A 317 9.21 -33.31 -18.90
N ARG A 318 9.99 -33.96 -18.04
CA ARG A 318 9.90 -33.79 -16.59
C ARG A 318 10.87 -32.69 -16.17
N PHE A 319 10.34 -31.53 -15.81
CA PHE A 319 11.13 -30.39 -15.38
C PHE A 319 11.53 -30.52 -13.90
N ALA A 320 12.73 -30.04 -13.58
CA ALA A 320 13.24 -29.92 -12.23
C ALA A 320 13.09 -28.48 -11.70
N PRO A 321 13.11 -28.26 -10.38
CA PRO A 321 13.09 -26.91 -9.83
C PRO A 321 14.26 -26.06 -10.32
N GLY A 322 13.94 -24.82 -10.71
CA GLY A 322 14.84 -23.84 -11.31
C GLY A 322 14.87 -23.87 -12.84
N ASP A 323 14.30 -24.88 -13.49
CA ASP A 323 14.27 -24.99 -14.95
C ASP A 323 13.54 -23.79 -15.58
N THR A 324 13.90 -23.48 -16.82
CA THR A 324 13.30 -22.39 -17.59
C THR A 324 12.99 -22.86 -19.01
N ILE A 325 11.75 -22.68 -19.45
CA ILE A 325 11.31 -22.93 -20.83
C ILE A 325 11.24 -21.58 -21.54
N ARG A 326 11.96 -21.44 -22.66
CA ARG A 326 12.08 -20.22 -23.44
C ARG A 326 11.55 -20.45 -24.86
N PHE A 327 10.43 -19.83 -25.19
CA PHE A 327 9.88 -19.83 -26.55
C PHE A 327 10.46 -18.68 -27.36
N GLN A 328 10.70 -18.90 -28.66
CA GLN A 328 11.22 -17.86 -29.54
C GLN A 328 10.18 -16.75 -29.73
N GLY A 329 10.54 -15.53 -29.34
CA GLY A 329 9.72 -14.32 -29.45
C GLY A 329 9.31 -14.02 -30.89
N GLY A 330 8.09 -13.53 -31.08
CA GLY A 330 7.53 -13.21 -32.40
C GLY A 330 7.02 -14.40 -33.20
N HIS A 331 7.20 -15.63 -32.71
CA HIS A 331 6.74 -16.85 -33.38
C HIS A 331 5.49 -17.45 -32.71
N ARG A 332 4.72 -18.20 -33.51
CA ARG A 332 3.48 -18.86 -33.08
C ARG A 332 3.70 -20.36 -32.83
N PHE A 333 3.25 -20.83 -31.68
CA PHE A 333 3.33 -22.22 -31.25
C PHE A 333 1.92 -22.75 -30.96
N PRO A 334 1.33 -23.56 -31.87
CA PRO A 334 0.00 -24.11 -31.65
C PRO A 334 0.02 -25.22 -30.60
N GLY A 335 -0.98 -25.22 -29.73
CA GLY A 335 -1.19 -26.24 -28.70
C GLY A 335 -1.38 -25.67 -27.30
N VAL A 336 -1.40 -26.58 -26.33
CA VAL A 336 -1.59 -26.28 -24.91
C VAL A 336 -0.36 -26.67 -24.12
N ILE A 337 0.19 -25.76 -23.34
CA ILE A 337 1.23 -26.07 -22.35
C ILE A 337 0.54 -26.73 -21.15
N VAL A 338 0.93 -27.96 -20.80
CA VAL A 338 0.33 -28.72 -19.69
C VAL A 338 1.39 -28.96 -18.62
N LEU A 339 1.17 -28.40 -17.45
CA LEU A 339 2.04 -28.52 -16.28
C LEU A 339 1.26 -29.13 -15.12
N ASP A 340 1.84 -30.12 -14.45
CA ASP A 340 1.18 -30.82 -13.34
C ASP A 340 2.20 -31.17 -12.26
N ARG A 341 1.97 -30.70 -11.04
CA ARG A 341 2.83 -30.95 -9.87
C ARG A 341 4.31 -30.60 -10.11
N ILE A 342 4.57 -29.37 -10.55
CA ILE A 342 5.93 -28.85 -10.79
C ILE A 342 6.23 -27.71 -9.83
N ASP A 343 7.37 -27.76 -9.15
CA ASP A 343 7.83 -26.70 -8.26
C ASP A 343 8.97 -25.90 -8.90
N GLY A 344 8.87 -24.57 -8.93
CA GLY A 344 9.96 -23.66 -9.31
C GLY A 344 10.28 -23.66 -10.81
N LEU A 345 9.28 -23.56 -11.68
CA LEU A 345 9.46 -23.49 -13.13
C LEU A 345 9.22 -22.08 -13.66
N THR A 346 10.04 -21.64 -14.63
CA THR A 346 9.77 -20.42 -15.40
C THR A 346 9.40 -20.75 -16.84
N VAL A 347 8.33 -20.17 -17.35
CA VAL A 347 7.92 -20.22 -18.76
C VAL A 347 7.96 -18.81 -19.32
N THR A 348 8.78 -18.59 -20.34
CA THR A 348 9.01 -17.25 -20.90
C THR A 348 9.39 -17.27 -22.37
N SER A 349 9.71 -16.10 -22.93
CA SER A 349 10.23 -15.93 -24.27
C SER A 349 11.71 -15.52 -24.30
N TYR A 350 12.35 -15.69 -25.45
CA TYR A 350 13.68 -15.14 -25.76
C TYR A 350 13.68 -14.52 -27.16
N GLY A 351 14.61 -13.62 -27.45
CA GLY A 351 14.64 -12.90 -28.73
C GLY A 351 13.73 -11.67 -28.73
N GLU A 352 13.21 -11.30 -29.90
CA GLU A 352 12.41 -10.08 -30.07
C GLU A 352 10.91 -10.34 -29.81
N GLY A 353 10.34 -9.61 -28.84
CA GLY A 353 8.92 -9.67 -28.49
C GLY A 353 8.48 -10.97 -27.77
N PRO A 354 7.20 -11.05 -27.37
CA PRO A 354 6.65 -12.26 -26.76
C PRO A 354 6.39 -13.34 -27.82
N ALA A 355 6.58 -14.61 -27.45
CA ALA A 355 6.11 -15.74 -28.23
C ALA A 355 4.59 -15.89 -28.10
N ILE A 356 3.95 -16.37 -29.16
CA ILE A 356 2.49 -16.55 -29.21
C ILE A 356 2.16 -18.03 -28.99
N ILE A 357 1.53 -18.34 -27.86
CA ILE A 357 0.95 -19.65 -27.58
C ILE A 357 -0.49 -19.65 -28.12
N ASP A 358 -0.72 -20.44 -29.16
CA ASP A 358 -2.00 -20.48 -29.87
C ASP A 358 -2.82 -21.68 -29.41
N GLY A 359 -3.78 -21.41 -28.52
CA GLY A 359 -4.71 -22.40 -28.00
C GLY A 359 -5.76 -22.83 -29.03
N VAL A 360 -5.88 -22.15 -30.18
CA VAL A 360 -6.90 -22.36 -31.20
C VAL A 360 -8.29 -22.42 -30.55
N ASN A 361 -8.94 -23.59 -30.52
CA ASN A 361 -10.27 -23.75 -29.93
C ASN A 361 -10.24 -24.18 -28.46
N GLY A 362 -9.06 -24.44 -27.90
CA GLY A 362 -8.82 -24.84 -26.52
C GLY A 362 -8.08 -23.78 -25.70
N THR A 363 -7.40 -24.23 -24.65
CA THR A 363 -6.63 -23.42 -23.71
C THR A 363 -5.18 -23.26 -24.17
N GLY A 364 -4.54 -22.13 -23.84
CA GLY A 364 -3.12 -21.92 -24.11
C GLY A 364 -2.19 -22.52 -23.05
N LEU A 365 -2.52 -22.38 -21.76
CA LEU A 365 -1.78 -22.99 -20.64
C LEU A 365 -2.73 -23.60 -19.61
N LYS A 366 -2.43 -24.83 -19.17
CA LYS A 366 -3.07 -25.50 -18.04
C LYS A 366 -2.00 -25.92 -17.04
N ALA A 367 -2.02 -25.33 -15.85
CA ALA A 367 -1.14 -25.70 -14.74
C ALA A 367 -1.97 -26.14 -13.53
N SER A 368 -1.62 -27.27 -12.92
CA SER A 368 -2.25 -27.74 -11.68
C SER A 368 -1.19 -28.13 -10.65
N ALA A 369 -1.42 -27.73 -9.40
CA ALA A 369 -0.52 -28.02 -8.28
C ALA A 369 0.94 -27.61 -8.52
N CYS A 370 1.16 -26.49 -9.22
CA CYS A 370 2.49 -26.01 -9.58
C CYS A 370 2.93 -24.88 -8.65
N ASN A 371 3.86 -25.14 -7.73
CA ASN A 371 4.32 -24.11 -6.81
C ASN A 371 5.48 -23.31 -7.39
N ASP A 372 5.60 -22.04 -6.99
CA ASP A 372 6.66 -21.14 -7.45
C ASP A 372 6.75 -21.05 -9.00
N LEU A 373 5.60 -21.18 -9.69
CA LEU A 373 5.50 -21.08 -11.15
C LEU A 373 5.56 -19.62 -11.60
N THR A 374 6.45 -19.31 -12.54
CA THR A 374 6.51 -18.00 -13.20
C THR A 374 6.13 -18.14 -14.69
N VAL A 375 5.14 -17.37 -15.13
CA VAL A 375 4.76 -17.24 -16.55
C VAL A 375 4.93 -15.79 -16.96
N THR A 376 5.83 -15.51 -17.91
CA THR A 376 6.15 -14.12 -18.23
C THR A 376 6.60 -13.87 -19.65
N ASN A 377 6.31 -12.68 -20.21
CA ASN A 377 6.68 -12.28 -21.56
C ASN A 377 6.12 -13.22 -22.64
N LEU A 378 4.81 -13.49 -22.60
CA LEU A 378 4.11 -14.40 -23.50
C LEU A 378 2.77 -13.81 -23.94
N THR A 379 2.34 -14.14 -25.16
CA THR A 379 0.99 -13.86 -25.64
C THR A 379 0.22 -15.17 -25.78
N PHE A 380 -0.98 -15.26 -25.21
CA PHE A 380 -1.89 -16.38 -25.38
C PHE A 380 -3.07 -15.96 -26.28
N THR A 381 -3.32 -16.71 -27.35
CA THR A 381 -4.44 -16.43 -28.26
C THR A 381 -5.37 -17.63 -28.43
N GLY A 382 -6.67 -17.38 -28.34
CA GLY A 382 -7.72 -18.28 -28.85
C GLY A 382 -8.20 -17.83 -30.24
N SER A 383 -8.90 -18.73 -30.96
CA SER A 383 -9.48 -18.45 -32.28
C SER A 383 -10.63 -17.42 -32.26
N GLY A 384 -11.07 -16.98 -31.08
CA GLY A 384 -12.11 -15.98 -30.86
C GLY A 384 -13.36 -16.59 -30.22
N ARG A 385 -13.94 -15.88 -29.24
CA ARG A 385 -15.12 -16.33 -28.46
C ARG A 385 -16.37 -16.69 -29.29
N LYS A 386 -16.52 -16.08 -30.47
CA LYS A 386 -17.59 -16.35 -31.46
C LYS A 386 -17.09 -17.07 -32.72
N ALA A 387 -15.78 -17.32 -32.82
CA ALA A 387 -15.11 -17.81 -34.04
C ALA A 387 -14.46 -19.19 -33.86
N GLY A 388 -14.72 -19.89 -32.75
CA GLY A 388 -14.39 -21.30 -32.58
C GLY A 388 -13.89 -21.67 -31.20
N ASN A 389 -13.36 -20.72 -30.42
CA ASN A 389 -12.82 -21.01 -29.10
C ASN A 389 -13.92 -21.32 -28.10
N THR A 390 -13.67 -22.30 -27.21
CA THR A 390 -14.64 -22.77 -26.22
C THR A 390 -14.12 -22.79 -24.79
N ALA A 391 -12.89 -22.33 -24.55
CA ALA A 391 -12.14 -22.53 -23.31
C ALA A 391 -11.61 -21.21 -22.74
N ASP A 392 -10.99 -21.28 -21.56
CA ASP A 392 -10.19 -20.21 -20.95
C ASP A 392 -8.77 -20.17 -21.55
N GLY A 393 -8.09 -19.03 -21.41
CA GLY A 393 -6.74 -18.79 -21.96
C GLY A 393 -5.62 -19.42 -21.17
N VAL A 394 -5.46 -18.98 -19.93
CA VAL A 394 -4.49 -19.50 -18.96
C VAL A 394 -5.24 -19.97 -17.74
N VAL A 395 -5.14 -21.26 -17.45
CA VAL A 395 -5.77 -21.91 -16.31
C VAL A 395 -4.70 -22.35 -15.33
N VAL A 396 -4.78 -21.87 -14.08
CA VAL A 396 -3.90 -22.34 -13.00
C VAL A 396 -4.75 -22.74 -11.80
N THR A 397 -4.52 -23.95 -11.27
CA THR A 397 -5.26 -24.46 -10.10
C THR A 397 -4.35 -24.99 -9.00
N ASP A 398 -4.81 -24.91 -7.76
CA ASP A 398 -4.21 -25.58 -6.58
C ASP A 398 -2.72 -25.25 -6.35
N SER A 399 -2.31 -24.01 -6.64
CA SER A 399 -0.90 -23.64 -6.76
C SER A 399 -0.51 -22.54 -5.75
N ASN A 400 0.73 -22.59 -5.24
CA ASN A 400 1.26 -21.61 -4.31
C ASN A 400 2.50 -20.88 -4.85
N GLY A 401 2.61 -19.56 -4.70
CA GLY A 401 3.78 -18.80 -5.16
C GLY A 401 3.75 -18.47 -6.65
N LEU A 402 2.56 -18.25 -7.22
CA LEU A 402 2.38 -17.98 -8.65
C LEU A 402 2.80 -16.56 -9.02
N LYS A 403 3.60 -16.41 -10.08
CA LYS A 403 3.88 -15.12 -10.73
C LYS A 403 3.44 -15.15 -12.19
N ILE A 404 2.53 -14.25 -12.56
CA ILE A 404 2.17 -13.99 -13.96
C ILE A 404 2.53 -12.53 -14.24
N ASP A 405 3.42 -12.28 -15.19
CA ASP A 405 3.95 -10.93 -15.41
C ASP A 405 4.23 -10.63 -16.89
N HIS A 406 3.82 -9.47 -17.41
CA HIS A 406 3.99 -9.11 -18.82
C HIS A 406 3.39 -10.16 -19.77
N VAL A 407 2.09 -10.43 -19.61
CA VAL A 407 1.36 -11.42 -20.42
C VAL A 407 0.18 -10.75 -21.13
N GLU A 408 0.03 -11.02 -22.42
CA GLU A 408 -1.18 -10.68 -23.18
C GLU A 408 -2.06 -11.93 -23.32
N VAL A 409 -3.36 -11.83 -23.08
CA VAL A 409 -4.29 -12.96 -23.22
C VAL A 409 -5.60 -12.54 -23.88
N ARG A 410 -5.91 -13.17 -25.02
CA ARG A 410 -7.05 -12.76 -25.85
C ARG A 410 -7.72 -13.84 -26.67
N GLY A 411 -8.98 -13.58 -27.04
CA GLY A 411 -9.73 -14.39 -28.00
C GLY A 411 -10.30 -15.68 -27.42
N PHE A 412 -10.36 -15.81 -26.10
CA PHE A 412 -10.92 -16.98 -25.42
C PHE A 412 -12.41 -16.80 -25.15
N ARG A 413 -13.21 -17.87 -25.24
CA ARG A 413 -14.64 -17.78 -24.89
C ARG A 413 -14.84 -17.74 -23.37
N GLY A 414 -13.99 -18.43 -22.63
CA GLY A 414 -13.90 -18.33 -21.17
C GLY A 414 -13.15 -17.07 -20.73
N GLY A 415 -12.50 -17.16 -19.57
CA GLY A 415 -11.65 -16.11 -19.03
C GLY A 415 -10.31 -16.02 -19.76
N GLY A 416 -9.71 -14.83 -19.80
CA GLY A 416 -8.33 -14.68 -20.23
C GLY A 416 -7.42 -15.44 -19.26
N LEU A 417 -7.37 -14.98 -18.01
CA LEU A 417 -6.82 -15.75 -16.90
C LEU A 417 -7.96 -16.32 -16.03
N GLN A 418 -7.90 -17.63 -15.75
CA GLN A 418 -8.80 -18.31 -14.82
C GLN A 418 -7.95 -19.04 -13.77
N LEU A 419 -7.87 -18.46 -12.58
CA LEU A 419 -7.01 -18.91 -11.49
C LEU A 419 -7.86 -19.38 -10.31
N ASP A 420 -7.62 -20.56 -9.75
CA ASP A 420 -8.49 -21.11 -8.69
C ASP A 420 -7.71 -21.91 -7.63
N GLY A 421 -8.06 -21.78 -6.34
CA GLY A 421 -7.30 -22.38 -5.24
C GLY A 421 -5.83 -21.93 -5.22
N ILE A 422 -5.60 -20.62 -5.43
CA ILE A 422 -4.27 -20.04 -5.54
C ILE A 422 -3.86 -19.37 -4.23
N HIS A 423 -2.61 -19.58 -3.83
CA HIS A 423 -2.05 -18.99 -2.62
C HIS A 423 -0.77 -18.22 -2.93
N ASN A 424 -0.59 -17.04 -2.34
CA ASN A 424 0.61 -16.22 -2.56
C ASN A 424 0.86 -15.95 -4.07
N ALA A 425 -0.03 -15.21 -4.72
CA ALA A 425 0.08 -14.93 -6.14
C ALA A 425 0.31 -13.45 -6.44
N ARG A 426 1.12 -13.18 -7.46
CA ARG A 426 1.29 -11.87 -8.05
C ARG A 426 0.99 -11.92 -9.54
N ILE A 427 -0.01 -11.15 -9.96
CA ILE A 427 -0.44 -10.99 -11.34
C ILE A 427 -0.19 -9.53 -11.72
N SER A 428 0.83 -9.29 -12.53
CA SER A 428 1.28 -7.94 -12.86
C SER A 428 1.39 -7.71 -14.36
N ASN A 429 1.18 -6.49 -14.82
CA ASN A 429 1.41 -6.12 -16.23
C ASN A 429 0.69 -7.06 -17.23
N VAL A 430 -0.51 -7.54 -16.88
CA VAL A 430 -1.31 -8.42 -17.74
C VAL A 430 -2.24 -7.58 -18.59
N HIS A 431 -2.26 -7.84 -19.90
CA HIS A 431 -3.23 -7.26 -20.82
C HIS A 431 -4.25 -8.32 -21.25
N ALA A 432 -5.42 -8.32 -20.62
CA ALA A 432 -6.49 -9.27 -20.90
C ALA A 432 -7.62 -8.62 -21.69
N HIS A 433 -7.86 -9.08 -22.92
CA HIS A 433 -8.85 -8.46 -23.79
C HIS A 433 -9.50 -9.40 -24.80
N ASP A 434 -10.68 -9.03 -25.31
CA ASP A 434 -11.45 -9.82 -26.28
C ASP A 434 -11.83 -11.22 -25.78
N ASN A 435 -11.95 -11.40 -24.44
CA ASN A 435 -12.35 -12.65 -23.82
C ASN A 435 -13.85 -12.65 -23.46
N GLY A 436 -14.46 -13.83 -23.34
CA GLY A 436 -15.89 -13.95 -23.08
C GLY A 436 -16.27 -13.86 -21.61
N PHE A 437 -15.73 -14.71 -20.73
CA PHE A 437 -16.15 -14.73 -19.32
C PHE A 437 -15.60 -13.57 -18.49
N ALA A 438 -14.28 -13.36 -18.50
CA ALA A 438 -13.60 -12.30 -17.79
C ALA A 438 -12.25 -11.98 -18.45
N GLY A 439 -11.71 -10.80 -18.22
CA GLY A 439 -10.29 -10.54 -18.49
C GLY A 439 -9.42 -11.38 -17.54
N ILE A 440 -9.54 -11.10 -16.24
CA ILE A 440 -8.82 -11.79 -15.16
C ILE A 440 -9.83 -12.27 -14.12
N SER A 441 -9.75 -13.55 -13.76
CA SER A 441 -10.61 -14.21 -12.78
C SER A 441 -9.76 -15.00 -11.78
N VAL A 442 -9.98 -14.76 -10.48
CA VAL A 442 -9.29 -15.47 -9.39
C VAL A 442 -10.30 -16.03 -8.38
N GLY A 443 -10.11 -17.28 -7.96
CA GLY A 443 -10.95 -18.02 -7.04
C GLY A 443 -12.20 -18.61 -7.71
N TRP A 444 -13.34 -18.49 -7.04
CA TRP A 444 -14.67 -19.02 -7.41
C TRP A 444 -14.98 -20.42 -6.86
N HIS A 445 -14.35 -21.49 -7.37
CA HIS A 445 -14.70 -22.85 -6.93
C HIS A 445 -13.89 -23.30 -5.72
N LYS A 446 -12.66 -22.81 -5.58
CA LYS A 446 -11.77 -23.08 -4.46
C LYS A 446 -11.27 -21.77 -3.87
N ARG A 447 -11.24 -21.72 -2.54
CA ARG A 447 -10.82 -20.52 -1.83
C ARG A 447 -9.33 -20.23 -2.07
N SER A 448 -9.02 -19.00 -2.46
CA SER A 448 -7.66 -18.50 -2.67
C SER A 448 -7.19 -17.63 -1.50
N SER A 449 -5.90 -17.31 -1.40
CA SER A 449 -5.43 -16.33 -0.42
C SER A 449 -4.15 -15.60 -0.79
N ARG A 450 -3.97 -14.37 -0.30
CA ARG A 450 -2.78 -13.53 -0.54
C ARG A 450 -2.54 -13.31 -2.03
N VAL A 451 -3.49 -12.65 -2.68
CA VAL A 451 -3.48 -12.38 -4.13
C VAL A 451 -3.22 -10.90 -4.37
N ARG A 452 -2.17 -10.58 -5.13
CA ARG A 452 -1.85 -9.23 -5.61
C ARG A 452 -2.11 -9.16 -7.12
N ILE A 453 -2.95 -8.23 -7.55
CA ILE A 453 -3.16 -7.89 -8.97
C ILE A 453 -2.75 -6.43 -9.15
N ASP A 454 -1.71 -6.17 -9.94
CA ASP A 454 -1.18 -4.80 -10.09
C ASP A 454 -0.80 -4.42 -11.53
N HIS A 455 -1.04 -3.17 -11.94
CA HIS A 455 -0.67 -2.70 -13.29
C HIS A 455 -1.28 -3.54 -14.44
N CYS A 456 -2.46 -4.13 -14.23
CA CYS A 456 -3.15 -4.94 -15.23
C CYS A 456 -4.18 -4.11 -16.00
N VAL A 457 -4.37 -4.44 -17.27
CA VAL A 457 -5.38 -3.84 -18.16
C VAL A 457 -6.38 -4.91 -18.57
N ALA A 458 -7.64 -4.73 -18.19
CA ALA A 458 -8.75 -5.59 -18.60
C ALA A 458 -9.71 -4.80 -19.51
N ARG A 459 -9.57 -4.95 -20.82
CA ARG A 459 -10.32 -4.15 -21.79
C ARG A 459 -11.16 -4.99 -22.74
N ASN A 460 -12.30 -4.48 -23.15
CA ASN A 460 -13.12 -5.08 -24.21
C ASN A 460 -13.33 -6.59 -24.03
N ASN A 461 -13.65 -7.05 -22.81
CA ASN A 461 -14.07 -8.42 -22.57
C ASN A 461 -15.60 -8.48 -22.73
N PRO A 462 -16.14 -8.88 -23.90
CA PRO A 462 -17.50 -8.48 -24.26
C PRO A 462 -18.59 -9.32 -23.61
N GLY A 463 -18.29 -10.55 -23.18
CA GLY A 463 -19.30 -11.52 -22.75
C GLY A 463 -19.18 -12.85 -23.49
N ASP A 464 -19.45 -13.95 -22.78
CA ASP A 464 -19.52 -15.29 -23.35
C ASP A 464 -20.89 -15.44 -24.03
N PRO A 465 -20.94 -15.59 -25.37
CA PRO A 465 -22.20 -15.72 -26.10
C PRO A 465 -23.00 -16.98 -25.74
N SER A 466 -22.37 -17.96 -25.07
CA SER A 466 -23.01 -19.20 -24.64
C SER A 466 -23.50 -19.18 -23.19
N ASN A 467 -23.08 -18.18 -22.39
CA ASN A 467 -23.50 -18.07 -20.99
C ASN A 467 -24.82 -17.31 -20.87
N LEU A 468 -25.93 -18.05 -20.95
CA LEU A 468 -27.29 -17.50 -20.86
C LEU A 468 -27.84 -17.42 -19.43
N THR A 469 -27.13 -17.99 -18.46
CA THR A 469 -27.65 -18.25 -17.11
C THR A 469 -26.87 -17.53 -16.02
N ASN A 470 -25.75 -16.88 -16.34
CA ASN A 470 -25.04 -16.02 -15.41
C ASN A 470 -24.30 -14.87 -16.09
N HIS A 471 -23.73 -13.95 -15.31
CA HIS A 471 -22.94 -12.84 -15.81
C HIS A 471 -21.68 -13.34 -16.53
N SER A 472 -21.21 -12.56 -17.50
CA SER A 472 -19.91 -12.72 -18.18
C SER A 472 -19.45 -11.38 -18.75
N GLY A 473 -18.25 -11.30 -19.28
CA GLY A 473 -17.67 -10.05 -19.78
C GLY A 473 -17.14 -9.16 -18.65
N ASN A 474 -16.68 -9.75 -17.56
CA ASN A 474 -16.08 -9.01 -16.45
C ASN A 474 -14.70 -8.46 -16.85
N GLY A 475 -14.29 -7.33 -16.27
CA GLY A 475 -12.90 -6.89 -16.38
C GLY A 475 -11.99 -7.75 -15.50
N ILE A 476 -11.95 -7.43 -14.21
CA ILE A 476 -11.22 -8.17 -13.17
C ILE A 476 -12.22 -8.60 -12.09
N VAL A 477 -12.29 -9.90 -11.81
CA VAL A 477 -13.12 -10.47 -10.74
C VAL A 477 -12.30 -11.33 -9.79
N VAL A 478 -12.41 -11.08 -8.49
CA VAL A 478 -11.80 -11.93 -7.44
C VAL A 478 -12.89 -12.46 -6.52
N ALA A 479 -12.99 -13.78 -6.48
CA ALA A 479 -14.03 -14.52 -5.78
C ALA A 479 -13.41 -15.38 -4.68
N ALA A 480 -14.15 -15.70 -3.61
CA ALA A 480 -13.76 -16.70 -2.61
C ALA A 480 -12.28 -16.56 -2.18
N THR A 481 -11.85 -15.38 -1.70
CA THR A 481 -10.42 -15.10 -1.47
C THR A 481 -10.21 -14.34 -0.16
N ASP A 482 -9.24 -14.80 0.63
CA ASP A 482 -8.78 -14.10 1.83
C ASP A 482 -7.53 -13.26 1.51
N ASP A 483 -7.50 -11.98 1.88
CA ASP A 483 -6.36 -11.07 1.65
C ASP A 483 -6.04 -10.89 0.15
N ALA A 484 -6.83 -10.02 -0.50
CA ALA A 484 -6.67 -9.68 -1.91
C ALA A 484 -6.37 -8.19 -2.05
N VAL A 485 -5.43 -7.83 -2.91
CA VAL A 485 -5.22 -6.44 -3.28
C VAL A 485 -5.18 -6.28 -4.80
N ILE A 486 -6.02 -5.38 -5.30
CA ILE A 486 -6.10 -4.99 -6.71
C ILE A 486 -5.70 -3.52 -6.78
N GLU A 487 -4.63 -3.19 -7.49
CA GLU A 487 -4.15 -1.81 -7.54
C GLU A 487 -3.52 -1.40 -8.86
N TYR A 488 -3.55 -0.11 -9.18
CA TYR A 488 -3.00 0.40 -10.44
C TYR A 488 -3.53 -0.31 -11.69
N CYS A 489 -4.74 -0.88 -11.61
CA CYS A 489 -5.39 -1.59 -12.71
C CYS A 489 -6.33 -0.66 -13.50
N HIS A 490 -6.52 -0.99 -14.77
CA HIS A 490 -7.40 -0.25 -15.67
C HIS A 490 -8.41 -1.18 -16.35
N ALA A 491 -9.70 -0.97 -16.09
CA ALA A 491 -10.77 -1.80 -16.65
C ALA A 491 -11.78 -0.96 -17.45
N PHE A 492 -11.98 -1.28 -18.73
CA PHE A 492 -12.88 -0.49 -19.57
C PHE A 492 -13.47 -1.23 -20.77
N HIS A 493 -14.63 -0.74 -21.25
CA HIS A 493 -15.37 -1.32 -22.38
C HIS A 493 -15.75 -2.79 -22.20
N ASN A 494 -15.90 -3.27 -20.98
CA ASN A 494 -16.25 -4.65 -20.70
C ASN A 494 -17.78 -4.88 -20.76
N GLY A 495 -18.23 -6.11 -20.97
CA GLY A 495 -19.61 -6.56 -20.76
C GLY A 495 -20.68 -6.26 -21.82
N TRP A 496 -20.37 -5.47 -22.84
CA TRP A 496 -21.36 -4.94 -23.79
C TRP A 496 -22.10 -5.98 -24.66
N ASP A 497 -21.59 -7.21 -24.79
CA ASP A 497 -22.17 -8.30 -25.61
C ASP A 497 -22.54 -9.52 -24.77
N MET A 498 -22.81 -9.31 -23.48
CA MET A 498 -23.24 -10.37 -22.58
C MET A 498 -24.72 -10.73 -22.84
N PRO A 499 -25.09 -12.02 -23.04
CA PRO A 499 -26.42 -12.35 -23.54
C PRO A 499 -27.54 -12.40 -22.48
N ARG A 500 -27.22 -12.63 -21.21
CA ARG A 500 -28.21 -12.60 -20.11
C ARG A 500 -28.58 -11.16 -19.69
N LYS A 501 -29.78 -11.04 -19.13
CA LYS A 501 -30.30 -9.81 -18.52
C LYS A 501 -30.36 -9.96 -16.99
N GLY A 502 -30.20 -8.86 -16.26
CA GLY A 502 -30.57 -8.74 -14.84
C GLY A 502 -29.45 -8.81 -13.79
N ASN A 503 -28.20 -9.11 -14.15
CA ASN A 503 -27.05 -8.96 -13.24
C ASN A 503 -25.84 -8.41 -14.00
N GLY A 504 -24.63 -8.65 -13.47
CA GLY A 504 -23.31 -8.24 -13.98
C GLY A 504 -23.13 -8.29 -15.51
N PRO A 505 -22.00 -7.80 -16.02
CA PRO A 505 -20.73 -7.71 -15.31
C PRO A 505 -20.44 -6.31 -14.70
N VAL A 506 -19.29 -6.21 -14.04
CA VAL A 506 -18.67 -4.99 -13.51
C VAL A 506 -17.22 -4.92 -13.99
N GLY A 507 -16.64 -3.72 -14.03
CA GLY A 507 -15.25 -3.48 -14.38
C GLY A 507 -14.25 -4.19 -13.46
N ILE A 508 -14.20 -3.81 -12.17
CA ILE A 508 -13.32 -4.40 -11.15
C ILE A 508 -14.11 -4.72 -9.89
N TRP A 509 -14.19 -5.98 -9.49
CA TRP A 509 -15.07 -6.36 -8.38
C TRP A 509 -14.65 -7.62 -7.64
N VAL A 510 -15.23 -7.79 -6.44
CA VAL A 510 -14.93 -8.91 -5.55
C VAL A 510 -16.19 -9.48 -4.91
N TRP A 511 -16.22 -10.79 -4.63
CA TRP A 511 -17.32 -11.44 -3.89
C TRP A 511 -16.84 -12.63 -3.04
N ASP A 512 -17.52 -12.92 -1.94
CA ASP A 512 -17.10 -13.91 -0.92
C ASP A 512 -15.63 -13.74 -0.49
N VAL A 513 -15.20 -12.49 -0.26
CA VAL A 513 -13.84 -12.14 0.13
C VAL A 513 -13.76 -11.66 1.57
N ASP A 514 -12.60 -11.82 2.19
CA ASP A 514 -12.29 -11.21 3.49
C ASP A 514 -10.97 -10.44 3.40
N ARG A 515 -11.00 -9.15 3.78
CA ARG A 515 -9.88 -8.20 3.67
C ARG A 515 -9.42 -7.97 2.23
N ALA A 516 -10.33 -7.60 1.33
CA ALA A 516 -9.95 -7.10 0.00
C ALA A 516 -9.63 -5.60 0.05
N ILE A 517 -8.62 -5.16 -0.71
CA ILE A 517 -8.34 -3.74 -0.97
C ILE A 517 -8.32 -3.51 -2.48
N ILE A 518 -9.14 -2.59 -2.97
CA ILE A 518 -9.05 -2.09 -4.35
C ILE A 518 -8.63 -0.64 -4.29
N GLN A 519 -7.47 -0.30 -4.87
CA GLN A 519 -6.92 1.05 -4.77
C GLN A 519 -6.15 1.55 -5.97
N HIS A 520 -6.15 2.86 -6.20
CA HIS A 520 -5.41 3.47 -7.32
C HIS A 520 -5.76 2.86 -8.68
N CYS A 521 -7.00 2.39 -8.87
CA CYS A 521 -7.48 1.84 -10.13
C CYS A 521 -8.32 2.85 -10.90
N ILE A 522 -8.45 2.63 -12.21
CA ILE A 522 -9.38 3.35 -13.09
C ILE A 522 -10.36 2.33 -13.67
N SER A 523 -11.66 2.60 -13.57
CA SER A 523 -12.71 1.75 -14.16
C SER A 523 -13.76 2.58 -14.87
N HIS A 524 -13.91 2.43 -16.18
CA HIS A 524 -14.76 3.34 -16.96
C HIS A 524 -15.35 2.71 -18.22
N ASP A 525 -16.42 3.31 -18.75
CA ASP A 525 -17.07 2.86 -19.99
C ASP A 525 -17.44 1.36 -20.00
N ASN A 526 -17.62 0.75 -18.81
CA ASN A 526 -18.10 -0.62 -18.71
C ASN A 526 -19.60 -0.64 -18.99
N ARG A 527 -20.05 -1.73 -19.60
CA ARG A 527 -21.42 -1.86 -20.10
C ARG A 527 -22.07 -3.12 -19.59
N SER A 528 -23.39 -3.09 -19.51
CA SER A 528 -24.15 -4.29 -19.22
C SER A 528 -25.54 -4.23 -19.89
N PRO A 529 -25.92 -5.27 -20.64
CA PRO A 529 -27.32 -5.50 -21.01
C PRO A 529 -28.22 -5.87 -19.81
N GLY A 530 -27.64 -6.09 -18.63
CA GLY A 530 -28.31 -6.31 -17.36
C GLY A 530 -28.43 -5.05 -16.48
N ASP A 531 -28.56 -5.23 -15.17
CA ASP A 531 -28.89 -4.15 -14.23
C ASP A 531 -27.67 -3.56 -13.50
N ASP A 532 -26.47 -4.11 -13.73
CA ASP A 532 -25.22 -3.67 -13.09
C ASP A 532 -24.40 -2.84 -14.09
N GLY A 533 -23.25 -3.30 -14.58
CA GLY A 533 -22.45 -2.53 -15.55
C GLY A 533 -21.62 -1.41 -14.92
N GLY A 534 -21.37 -1.50 -13.61
CA GLY A 534 -20.64 -0.49 -12.85
C GLY A 534 -19.12 -0.50 -13.02
N GLY A 535 -18.48 0.49 -12.40
CA GLY A 535 -17.03 0.62 -12.34
C GLY A 535 -16.41 -0.36 -11.34
N PHE A 536 -16.83 -0.26 -10.07
CA PHE A 536 -16.32 -1.05 -8.96
C PHE A 536 -17.44 -1.66 -8.11
N ASP A 537 -17.22 -2.86 -7.56
CA ASP A 537 -18.22 -3.53 -6.71
C ASP A 537 -17.56 -4.35 -5.58
N LEU A 538 -18.02 -4.11 -4.35
CA LEU A 538 -17.91 -5.06 -3.24
C LEU A 538 -19.22 -5.82 -3.19
N ASP A 539 -19.20 -7.05 -3.67
CA ASP A 539 -20.38 -7.87 -3.87
C ASP A 539 -20.50 -8.95 -2.79
N GLY A 540 -21.54 -9.79 -2.90
CA GLY A 540 -22.06 -10.55 -1.78
C GLY A 540 -21.03 -11.43 -1.07
N GLY A 541 -21.09 -11.43 0.26
CA GLY A 541 -20.13 -12.12 1.12
C GLY A 541 -18.79 -11.39 1.32
N ALA A 542 -18.60 -10.20 0.76
CA ALA A 542 -17.42 -9.38 1.04
C ALA A 542 -17.43 -8.86 2.50
N THR A 543 -16.31 -9.06 3.20
CA THR A 543 -16.13 -8.58 4.57
C THR A 543 -14.81 -7.86 4.77
N ASN A 544 -14.79 -6.89 5.69
CA ASN A 544 -13.59 -6.16 6.11
C ASN A 544 -12.80 -5.55 4.93
N SER A 545 -13.49 -5.17 3.86
CA SER A 545 -12.89 -4.79 2.58
C SER A 545 -12.95 -3.28 2.31
N ILE A 546 -12.05 -2.78 1.47
CA ILE A 546 -11.83 -1.34 1.25
C ILE A 546 -11.74 -1.02 -0.24
N LEU A 547 -12.55 -0.08 -0.72
CA LEU A 547 -12.37 0.64 -1.99
C LEU A 547 -11.81 2.04 -1.69
N GLN A 548 -10.60 2.36 -2.16
CA GLN A 548 -10.00 3.68 -1.90
C GLN A 548 -9.15 4.24 -3.03
N TYR A 549 -9.11 5.56 -3.21
CA TYR A 549 -8.21 6.21 -4.16
C TYR A 549 -8.42 5.80 -5.63
N ASN A 550 -9.63 5.37 -5.98
CA ASN A 550 -9.98 4.93 -7.34
C ASN A 550 -10.72 6.02 -8.10
N LEU A 551 -10.62 6.00 -9.43
CA LEU A 551 -11.40 6.83 -10.34
C LEU A 551 -12.37 5.97 -11.14
N SER A 552 -13.65 6.35 -11.12
CA SER A 552 -14.70 5.75 -11.94
C SER A 552 -15.37 6.79 -12.81
N TYR A 553 -15.67 6.46 -14.07
CA TYR A 553 -16.45 7.35 -14.93
C TYR A 553 -17.20 6.66 -16.07
N ASN A 554 -18.32 7.25 -16.49
CA ASN A 554 -19.06 6.87 -17.70
C ASN A 554 -19.43 5.38 -17.80
N ASN A 555 -19.60 4.69 -16.67
CA ASN A 555 -20.08 3.32 -16.66
C ASN A 555 -21.61 3.28 -16.86
N ASP A 556 -22.13 2.24 -17.52
CA ASP A 556 -23.58 2.06 -17.71
C ASP A 556 -24.30 2.00 -16.34
N GLY A 557 -23.61 1.48 -15.32
CA GLY A 557 -24.06 1.43 -13.94
C GLY A 557 -23.18 2.19 -12.94
N PRO A 558 -23.33 1.90 -11.64
CA PRO A 558 -22.78 2.76 -10.61
C PRO A 558 -21.26 2.77 -10.59
N GLY A 559 -20.70 3.88 -10.12
CA GLY A 559 -19.25 4.00 -10.01
C GLY A 559 -18.68 3.09 -8.94
N TYR A 560 -19.33 3.09 -7.77
CA TYR A 560 -19.01 2.22 -6.65
C TYR A 560 -20.25 1.52 -6.13
N PHE A 561 -20.20 0.20 -6.04
CA PHE A 561 -21.35 -0.62 -5.66
C PHE A 561 -21.07 -1.37 -4.35
N LEU A 562 -22.04 -1.31 -3.43
CA LEU A 562 -22.17 -2.23 -2.30
C LEU A 562 -23.34 -3.16 -2.61
N CYS A 563 -23.05 -4.38 -3.04
CA CYS A 563 -24.06 -5.33 -3.47
C CYS A 563 -24.07 -6.57 -2.58
N GLN A 564 -25.25 -6.93 -2.07
CA GLN A 564 -25.48 -8.22 -1.42
C GLN A 564 -26.53 -9.02 -2.19
N PHE A 565 -26.12 -10.12 -2.82
CA PHE A 565 -27.03 -11.00 -3.55
C PHE A 565 -27.62 -12.14 -2.68
N PRO A 566 -28.74 -12.77 -3.11
CA PRO A 566 -29.37 -13.85 -2.35
C PRO A 566 -28.48 -15.09 -2.21
N GLY A 567 -28.33 -15.59 -0.98
CA GLY A 567 -27.56 -16.81 -0.69
C GLY A 567 -26.06 -16.60 -0.51
N ALA A 568 -25.57 -15.36 -0.63
CA ALA A 568 -24.21 -15.00 -0.27
C ALA A 568 -23.96 -15.11 1.25
N GLY A 569 -22.68 -15.24 1.64
CA GLY A 569 -22.24 -15.14 3.03
C GLY A 569 -22.50 -13.76 3.64
N ASP A 570 -22.09 -13.57 4.90
CA ASP A 570 -22.19 -12.27 5.58
C ASP A 570 -21.49 -11.18 4.79
N PHE A 571 -22.15 -10.03 4.63
CA PHE A 571 -21.57 -8.82 4.03
C PHE A 571 -21.44 -7.72 5.08
N LYS A 572 -20.22 -7.41 5.53
CA LYS A 572 -20.06 -6.44 6.63
C LYS A 572 -18.69 -5.81 6.75
N ASN A 573 -18.63 -4.67 7.46
CA ASN A 573 -17.39 -3.94 7.76
C ASN A 573 -16.65 -3.45 6.51
N ASN A 574 -17.39 -3.08 5.47
CA ASN A 574 -16.82 -2.62 4.21
C ASN A 574 -16.69 -1.09 4.18
N ILE A 575 -15.68 -0.58 3.48
CA ILE A 575 -15.34 0.84 3.43
C ILE A 575 -15.21 1.31 1.98
N ILE A 576 -15.83 2.44 1.65
CA ILE A 576 -15.62 3.18 0.39
C ILE A 576 -15.13 4.58 0.76
N ARG A 577 -13.89 4.93 0.42
CA ARG A 577 -13.30 6.22 0.81
C ARG A 577 -12.35 6.88 -0.17
N TYR A 578 -12.30 8.20 -0.18
CA TYR A 578 -11.34 8.96 -1.01
C TYR A 578 -11.33 8.53 -2.48
N ASN A 579 -12.50 8.18 -3.01
CA ASN A 579 -12.68 7.85 -4.42
C ASN A 579 -13.33 9.01 -5.18
N ILE A 580 -13.20 8.99 -6.50
CA ILE A 580 -13.84 9.95 -7.40
C ILE A 580 -14.73 9.20 -8.40
N SER A 581 -16.04 9.46 -8.36
CA SER A 581 -16.98 9.02 -9.42
C SER A 581 -17.36 10.23 -10.28
N HIS A 582 -17.31 10.07 -11.60
CA HIS A 582 -17.68 11.10 -12.56
C HIS A 582 -18.68 10.55 -13.59
N ASN A 583 -19.94 10.97 -13.48
CA ASN A 583 -21.00 10.63 -14.42
C ASN A 583 -21.11 9.12 -14.68
N ASP A 584 -21.09 8.33 -13.60
CA ASP A 584 -21.46 6.92 -13.64
C ASP A 584 -22.99 6.75 -13.56
N GLY A 585 -23.49 5.60 -14.03
CA GLY A 585 -24.92 5.28 -14.02
C GLY A 585 -25.67 5.72 -15.29
N VAL A 586 -25.02 5.66 -16.46
CA VAL A 586 -25.48 6.30 -17.69
C VAL A 586 -26.73 5.65 -18.30
N GLN A 587 -26.87 4.33 -18.26
CA GLN A 587 -27.92 3.63 -19.02
C GLN A 587 -28.80 2.71 -18.18
N ASN A 588 -28.25 2.08 -17.15
CA ASN A 588 -28.93 1.04 -16.42
C ASN A 588 -30.03 1.58 -15.48
N ASN A 589 -30.62 0.68 -14.68
CA ASN A 589 -31.62 1.02 -13.66
C ASN A 589 -31.00 1.56 -12.36
N ARG A 590 -29.67 1.53 -12.21
CA ARG A 590 -28.91 1.99 -11.02
C ARG A 590 -28.02 3.16 -11.39
N ARG A 591 -28.65 4.32 -11.54
CA ARG A 591 -28.08 5.55 -12.14
C ARG A 591 -27.28 6.42 -11.18
N SER A 592 -26.60 5.82 -10.21
CA SER A 592 -25.98 6.53 -9.10
C SER A 592 -24.45 6.51 -9.16
N GLY A 593 -23.80 7.51 -8.58
CA GLY A 593 -22.33 7.46 -8.42
C GLY A 593 -21.91 6.38 -7.43
N ILE A 594 -22.65 6.26 -6.32
CA ILE A 594 -22.51 5.19 -5.33
C ILE A 594 -23.87 4.52 -5.15
N ASP A 595 -23.95 3.20 -5.29
CA ASP A 595 -25.20 2.44 -5.09
C ASP A 595 -25.09 1.46 -3.93
N VAL A 596 -26.20 1.27 -3.21
CA VAL A 596 -26.33 0.31 -2.12
C VAL A 596 -27.52 -0.59 -2.40
N PHE A 597 -27.24 -1.86 -2.64
CA PHE A 597 -28.24 -2.87 -2.90
C PHE A 597 -28.08 -4.05 -1.96
N SER A 598 -29.19 -4.48 -1.38
CA SER A 598 -29.23 -5.76 -0.69
C SER A 598 -30.45 -6.58 -1.09
N ALA A 599 -30.26 -7.85 -1.39
CA ALA A 599 -31.33 -8.82 -1.56
C ALA A 599 -31.32 -9.89 -0.45
N SER A 600 -30.56 -9.66 0.63
CA SER A 600 -30.44 -10.58 1.76
C SER A 600 -30.30 -9.83 3.10
N PRO A 601 -30.88 -10.30 4.21
CA PRO A 601 -30.85 -9.56 5.49
C PRO A 601 -29.48 -9.57 6.20
N ASN A 602 -28.50 -10.35 5.71
CA ASN A 602 -27.17 -10.50 6.32
C ASN A 602 -26.12 -9.52 5.74
N ALA A 603 -26.53 -8.27 5.50
CA ALA A 603 -25.63 -7.19 5.12
C ALA A 603 -25.70 -6.03 6.11
N SER A 604 -24.56 -5.52 6.58
CA SER A 604 -24.51 -4.42 7.55
C SER A 604 -23.18 -3.67 7.57
N ASP A 605 -23.09 -2.63 8.41
CA ASP A 605 -21.83 -2.05 8.91
C ASP A 605 -20.88 -1.54 7.80
N CYS A 606 -21.41 -0.80 6.82
CA CYS A 606 -20.61 -0.20 5.76
C CYS A 606 -20.39 1.30 6.01
N ARG A 607 -19.18 1.79 5.69
CA ARG A 607 -18.79 3.19 5.87
C ARG A 607 -18.36 3.79 4.54
N VAL A 608 -19.05 4.84 4.13
CA VAL A 608 -18.80 5.56 2.88
C VAL A 608 -18.40 6.99 3.23
N TYR A 609 -17.14 7.35 3.07
CA TYR A 609 -16.68 8.67 3.51
C TYR A 609 -15.60 9.31 2.67
N ASN A 610 -15.55 10.64 2.68
CA ASN A 610 -14.52 11.39 1.97
C ASN A 610 -14.43 11.07 0.46
N ASN A 611 -15.53 10.64 -0.16
CA ASN A 611 -15.59 10.48 -1.61
C ASN A 611 -16.01 11.80 -2.26
N THR A 612 -15.62 12.02 -3.51
CA THR A 612 -16.16 13.09 -4.35
C THR A 612 -16.95 12.46 -5.49
N VAL A 613 -18.25 12.75 -5.57
CA VAL A 613 -19.11 12.21 -6.61
C VAL A 613 -19.63 13.36 -7.43
N PHE A 614 -19.38 13.32 -8.73
CA PHE A 614 -19.99 14.19 -9.72
C PHE A 614 -21.01 13.40 -10.54
N ASN A 615 -22.28 13.83 -10.53
CA ASN A 615 -23.32 13.20 -11.35
C ASN A 615 -24.36 14.23 -11.84
N ASP A 616 -24.38 14.50 -13.15
CA ASP A 616 -25.26 15.50 -13.76
C ASP A 616 -26.60 14.93 -14.31
N HIS A 617 -26.77 13.61 -14.30
CA HIS A 617 -27.88 12.91 -14.94
C HIS A 617 -28.59 11.89 -14.03
N GLY A 618 -28.03 11.64 -12.85
CA GLY A 618 -28.62 10.78 -11.83
C GLY A 618 -28.15 11.13 -10.42
N PRO A 619 -28.63 10.39 -9.40
CA PRO A 619 -28.30 10.69 -8.02
C PRO A 619 -26.82 10.46 -7.67
N ALA A 620 -26.35 11.14 -6.62
CA ALA A 620 -25.07 10.82 -6.01
C ALA A 620 -25.10 9.43 -5.37
N VAL A 621 -26.20 9.14 -4.66
CA VAL A 621 -26.39 7.90 -3.91
C VAL A 621 -27.70 7.22 -4.31
N GLY A 622 -27.63 5.95 -4.68
CA GLY A 622 -28.80 5.11 -4.95
C GLY A 622 -28.97 4.03 -3.89
N PHE A 623 -30.23 3.72 -3.55
CA PHE A 623 -30.61 2.63 -2.68
C PHE A 623 -31.64 1.73 -3.35
N CYS A 624 -31.51 0.42 -3.17
CA CYS A 624 -32.49 -0.55 -3.67
C CYS A 624 -32.48 -1.84 -2.83
N GLY A 625 -33.58 -2.61 -2.85
CA GLY A 625 -33.68 -3.90 -2.18
C GLY A 625 -34.11 -3.85 -0.70
N LEU A 626 -33.50 -4.63 0.17
CA LEU A 626 -33.72 -4.69 1.61
C LEU A 626 -32.84 -3.65 2.35
N PRO A 627 -33.23 -3.21 3.56
CA PRO A 627 -32.38 -2.37 4.39
C PRO A 627 -31.05 -3.06 4.71
N MET A 628 -29.96 -2.30 4.65
CA MET A 628 -28.64 -2.69 5.13
C MET A 628 -28.33 -1.85 6.38
N PRO A 629 -28.41 -2.42 7.60
CA PRO A 629 -28.20 -1.64 8.82
C PRO A 629 -26.80 -1.06 8.91
N ASN A 630 -26.67 0.09 9.58
CA ASN A 630 -25.40 0.76 9.86
C ASN A 630 -24.57 1.14 8.61
N VAL A 631 -25.23 1.42 7.49
CA VAL A 631 -24.57 2.06 6.34
C VAL A 631 -24.51 3.58 6.57
N THR A 632 -23.30 4.12 6.66
CA THR A 632 -23.06 5.54 6.98
C THR A 632 -22.37 6.26 5.83
N PHE A 633 -22.80 7.48 5.54
CA PHE A 633 -22.25 8.39 4.55
C PHE A 633 -21.76 9.66 5.25
N SER A 634 -20.45 9.87 5.35
CA SER A 634 -19.89 11.04 6.05
C SER A 634 -18.76 11.74 5.32
N ASN A 635 -18.63 13.06 5.51
CA ASN A 635 -17.57 13.85 4.88
C ASN A 635 -17.47 13.69 3.34
N ASN A 636 -18.51 13.26 2.64
CA ASN A 636 -18.51 13.16 1.19
C ASN A 636 -18.83 14.52 0.56
N LEU A 637 -18.34 14.72 -0.65
CA LEU A 637 -18.67 15.86 -1.51
C LEU A 637 -19.53 15.38 -2.68
N PHE A 638 -20.80 15.75 -2.68
CA PHE A 638 -21.78 15.39 -3.71
C PHE A 638 -22.05 16.59 -4.62
N LEU A 639 -21.59 16.48 -5.86
CA LEU A 639 -21.68 17.47 -6.92
C LEU A 639 -22.71 16.94 -7.92
N CYS A 640 -23.98 17.28 -7.74
CA CYS A 640 -25.07 16.61 -8.46
C CYS A 640 -25.96 17.59 -9.21
N SER A 641 -26.84 17.05 -10.04
CA SER A 641 -27.98 17.81 -10.53
C SER A 641 -29.30 17.05 -10.33
N GLY A 642 -30.30 17.74 -9.80
CA GLY A 642 -31.60 17.15 -9.47
C GLY A 642 -31.53 16.32 -8.19
N ASP A 643 -31.92 15.04 -8.26
CA ASP A 643 -31.95 14.15 -7.10
C ASP A 643 -30.54 13.90 -6.58
N VAL A 644 -30.34 14.04 -5.26
CA VAL A 644 -29.07 13.71 -4.60
C VAL A 644 -29.07 12.26 -4.14
N VAL A 645 -30.21 11.81 -3.61
CA VAL A 645 -30.42 10.46 -3.11
C VAL A 645 -31.64 9.86 -3.81
N GLY A 646 -31.48 8.68 -4.39
CA GLY A 646 -32.57 7.91 -4.99
C GLY A 646 -32.85 6.64 -4.19
N GLY A 647 -34.14 6.28 -4.06
CA GLY A 647 -34.55 4.94 -3.64
C GLY A 647 -34.63 4.68 -2.12
N GLU A 648 -35.22 5.60 -1.35
CA GLU A 648 -35.47 5.52 0.11
C GLU A 648 -34.22 5.79 0.98
N ALA A 649 -33.95 7.06 1.27
CA ALA A 649 -32.74 7.47 1.98
C ALA A 649 -32.65 6.95 3.43
N GLN A 650 -33.76 6.53 4.05
CA GLN A 650 -33.80 5.90 5.38
C GLN A 650 -32.98 4.60 5.48
N ARG A 651 -32.50 4.06 4.35
CA ARG A 651 -31.65 2.88 4.28
C ARG A 651 -30.17 3.17 4.55
N GLY A 652 -29.79 4.44 4.64
CA GLY A 652 -28.47 4.88 5.07
C GLY A 652 -28.55 6.03 6.07
N ARG A 653 -27.42 6.37 6.67
CA ARG A 653 -27.27 7.49 7.61
C ARG A 653 -26.29 8.50 7.05
N PHE A 654 -26.74 9.72 6.78
CA PHE A 654 -25.92 10.81 6.24
C PHE A 654 -25.48 11.78 7.33
N GLU A 655 -24.18 12.08 7.40
CA GLU A 655 -23.58 12.90 8.46
C GLU A 655 -22.42 13.77 7.96
N ASN A 656 -22.61 15.09 7.97
CA ASN A 656 -21.61 16.09 7.65
C ASN A 656 -21.07 15.97 6.21
N ASN A 657 -21.96 15.79 5.24
CA ASN A 657 -21.62 15.87 3.81
C ASN A 657 -21.85 17.29 3.24
N ILE A 658 -21.19 17.59 2.12
CA ILE A 658 -21.43 18.80 1.34
C ILE A 658 -22.15 18.43 0.04
N TYR A 659 -23.18 19.20 -0.27
CA TYR A 659 -24.00 19.06 -1.46
C TYR A 659 -23.92 20.33 -2.30
N TRP A 660 -23.77 20.19 -3.60
CA TRP A 660 -23.74 21.33 -4.51
C TRP A 660 -24.34 21.01 -5.87
N SER A 661 -25.13 21.95 -6.38
CA SER A 661 -25.73 21.85 -7.71
C SER A 661 -24.72 22.28 -8.78
N VAL A 662 -24.42 21.39 -9.71
CA VAL A 662 -23.40 21.64 -10.75
C VAL A 662 -23.92 22.50 -11.91
N ASP A 663 -25.24 22.61 -12.07
CA ASP A 663 -25.89 23.35 -13.15
C ASP A 663 -26.91 24.39 -12.65
N GLY A 664 -26.93 24.64 -11.34
CA GLY A 664 -27.80 25.63 -10.70
C GLY A 664 -29.26 25.20 -10.57
N ARG A 665 -29.63 23.97 -10.96
CA ARG A 665 -30.95 23.41 -10.64
C ARG A 665 -31.06 23.16 -9.13
N GLY A 666 -32.27 23.24 -8.60
CA GLY A 666 -32.53 22.84 -7.21
C GLY A 666 -32.13 21.38 -6.98
N LEU A 667 -31.52 21.09 -5.83
CA LEU A 667 -31.22 19.73 -5.41
C LEU A 667 -32.41 19.16 -4.65
N LEU A 668 -32.78 17.91 -4.96
CA LEU A 668 -33.83 17.17 -4.27
C LEU A 668 -33.22 16.14 -3.33
N PHE A 669 -33.70 16.11 -2.09
CA PHE A 669 -33.21 15.23 -1.03
C PHE A 669 -34.32 14.25 -0.65
N ASP A 670 -34.35 13.10 -1.32
CA ASP A 670 -35.38 12.06 -1.09
C ASP A 670 -36.81 12.65 -1.16
N GLY A 671 -37.06 13.44 -2.21
CA GLY A 671 -38.33 14.14 -2.44
C GLY A 671 -38.53 15.48 -1.71
N HIS A 672 -37.58 15.94 -0.90
CA HIS A 672 -37.63 17.25 -0.23
C HIS A 672 -36.86 18.32 -1.01
N ASP A 673 -37.38 19.54 -1.05
CA ASP A 673 -36.84 20.63 -1.89
C ASP A 673 -35.55 21.25 -1.32
N THR A 674 -35.27 21.02 -0.04
CA THR A 674 -34.09 21.57 0.63
C THR A 674 -33.46 20.57 1.61
N LEU A 675 -32.14 20.71 1.79
CA LEU A 675 -31.40 19.99 2.84
C LEU A 675 -31.98 20.23 4.23
N GLN A 676 -32.42 21.47 4.51
CA GLN A 676 -32.98 21.82 5.81
C GLN A 676 -34.27 21.04 6.09
N GLU A 677 -35.20 21.06 5.14
CA GLU A 677 -36.47 20.35 5.24
C GLU A 677 -36.25 18.84 5.41
N TRP A 678 -35.36 18.26 4.60
CA TRP A 678 -35.01 16.85 4.70
C TRP A 678 -34.44 16.50 6.08
N ALA A 679 -33.47 17.29 6.57
CA ALA A 679 -32.82 17.05 7.85
C ALA A 679 -33.79 17.19 9.04
N GLU A 680 -34.66 18.20 9.03
CA GLU A 680 -35.66 18.42 10.07
C GLU A 680 -36.73 17.33 10.10
N THR A 681 -37.15 16.85 8.92
CA THR A 681 -38.21 15.83 8.79
C THR A 681 -37.70 14.43 9.12
N THR A 682 -36.49 14.09 8.69
CA THR A 682 -35.97 12.71 8.74
C THR A 682 -34.92 12.49 9.82
N GLY A 683 -34.31 13.56 10.33
CA GLY A 683 -33.15 13.48 11.21
C GLY A 683 -31.82 13.16 10.52
N GLN A 684 -31.80 13.06 9.17
CA GLN A 684 -30.57 12.94 8.39
C GLN A 684 -29.74 14.23 8.47
N GLU A 685 -28.43 14.13 8.26
CA GLU A 685 -27.51 15.27 8.30
C GLU A 685 -27.56 16.06 9.62
N LYS A 686 -27.86 15.38 10.73
CA LYS A 686 -27.91 15.97 12.07
C LYS A 686 -26.97 15.29 13.06
N ALA A 687 -26.31 16.10 13.89
CA ALA A 687 -25.68 15.69 15.14
C ALA A 687 -26.48 16.26 16.31
N GLY A 688 -27.28 15.41 16.97
CA GLY A 688 -28.31 15.88 17.90
C GLY A 688 -29.34 16.76 17.18
N ASP A 689 -29.56 17.98 17.68
CA ASP A 689 -30.48 18.95 17.06
C ASP A 689 -29.84 19.83 15.99
N THR A 690 -28.51 19.75 15.82
CA THR A 690 -27.78 20.61 14.87
C THR A 690 -27.68 19.95 13.51
N ILE A 691 -28.10 20.66 12.46
CA ILE A 691 -27.85 20.26 11.07
C ILE A 691 -26.35 20.46 10.78
N VAL A 692 -25.67 19.39 10.41
CA VAL A 692 -24.23 19.35 10.13
C VAL A 692 -23.93 19.30 8.63
N GLY A 693 -24.86 18.78 7.82
CA GLY A 693 -24.76 18.82 6.37
C GLY A 693 -24.84 20.25 5.83
N LYS A 694 -24.25 20.49 4.66
CA LYS A 694 -24.24 21.83 4.04
C LYS A 694 -24.58 21.76 2.57
N ASN A 695 -25.41 22.68 2.11
CA ASN A 695 -25.64 22.94 0.69
C ASN A 695 -24.97 24.28 0.32
N LEU A 696 -23.76 24.23 -0.23
CA LEU A 696 -22.95 25.41 -0.55
C LEU A 696 -21.87 25.09 -1.59
N ASP A 697 -21.34 26.13 -2.25
CA ASP A 697 -20.29 25.98 -3.26
C ASP A 697 -18.99 25.46 -2.63
N PRO A 698 -18.51 24.26 -3.01
CA PRO A 698 -17.30 23.68 -2.46
C PRO A 698 -16.02 24.32 -3.02
N LYS A 699 -16.12 25.17 -4.05
CA LYS A 699 -14.98 25.79 -4.74
C LYS A 699 -13.94 24.76 -5.17
N VAL A 700 -14.36 23.84 -6.03
CA VAL A 700 -13.44 22.87 -6.66
C VAL A 700 -12.92 23.40 -8.00
N ASN A 701 -11.76 22.92 -8.41
CA ASN A 701 -11.19 23.19 -9.73
C ASN A 701 -11.89 22.36 -10.81
N GLN A 702 -12.05 22.97 -11.99
CA GLN A 702 -12.36 22.26 -13.23
C GLN A 702 -13.58 21.34 -13.16
N LEU A 703 -14.61 21.76 -12.43
CA LEU A 703 -15.85 21.01 -12.16
C LEU A 703 -16.49 20.39 -13.42
N ASN A 704 -16.38 21.07 -14.56
CA ASN A 704 -16.98 20.67 -15.83
C ASN A 704 -15.95 20.20 -16.89
N GLU A 705 -14.68 19.98 -16.52
CA GLU A 705 -13.67 19.50 -17.46
C GLU A 705 -13.68 17.98 -17.62
N VAL A 706 -14.71 17.49 -18.33
CA VAL A 706 -14.90 16.08 -18.70
C VAL A 706 -13.66 15.51 -19.43
N HIS A 707 -12.95 16.33 -20.21
CA HIS A 707 -11.83 15.88 -21.02
C HIS A 707 -10.62 15.40 -20.18
N GLU A 708 -10.30 16.07 -19.06
CA GLU A 708 -9.17 15.65 -18.22
C GLU A 708 -9.44 14.30 -17.56
N VAL A 709 -10.65 14.12 -17.03
CA VAL A 709 -11.09 12.86 -16.41
C VAL A 709 -11.08 11.72 -17.42
N GLN A 710 -11.66 11.93 -18.61
CA GLN A 710 -11.84 10.89 -19.62
C GLN A 710 -10.56 10.51 -20.38
N THR A 711 -9.51 11.33 -20.32
CA THR A 711 -8.22 11.05 -20.99
C THR A 711 -7.19 10.39 -20.08
N LEU A 712 -7.48 10.28 -18.78
CA LEU A 712 -6.60 9.61 -17.84
C LEU A 712 -6.74 8.10 -17.93
N SER A 713 -5.81 7.46 -18.65
CA SER A 713 -5.79 6.01 -18.88
C SER A 713 -4.67 5.27 -18.14
N ASP A 714 -3.78 6.00 -17.47
CA ASP A 714 -2.70 5.43 -16.66
C ASP A 714 -3.01 5.65 -15.18
N PRO A 715 -3.36 4.57 -14.43
CA PRO A 715 -3.68 4.69 -13.01
C PRO A 715 -2.54 5.25 -12.14
N THR A 716 -1.28 5.13 -12.57
CA THR A 716 -0.14 5.72 -11.82
C THR A 716 -0.15 7.24 -11.84
N ARG A 717 -0.92 7.84 -12.76
CA ARG A 717 -1.07 9.28 -12.95
C ARG A 717 -2.31 9.86 -12.30
N LEU A 718 -3.06 9.09 -11.49
CA LEU A 718 -4.18 9.62 -10.70
C LEU A 718 -3.82 10.87 -9.88
N PRO A 719 -2.63 10.97 -9.25
CA PRO A 719 -2.23 12.20 -8.55
C PRO A 719 -2.03 13.43 -9.45
N ASP A 720 -1.97 13.27 -10.78
CA ASP A 720 -1.86 14.38 -11.72
C ASP A 720 -3.21 15.06 -11.99
N LEU A 721 -4.33 14.40 -11.67
CA LEU A 721 -5.69 14.90 -11.93
C LEU A 721 -5.89 16.26 -11.25
N LYS A 722 -6.28 17.29 -12.00
CA LYS A 722 -6.52 18.63 -11.45
C LYS A 722 -8.00 18.86 -11.13
N ALA A 723 -8.90 18.25 -11.89
CA ALA A 723 -10.33 18.20 -11.58
C ALA A 723 -10.57 17.76 -10.12
N TYR A 724 -11.54 18.40 -9.47
CA TYR A 724 -11.95 18.13 -8.08
C TYR A 724 -10.97 18.52 -6.97
N LYS A 725 -9.76 19.02 -7.29
CA LYS A 725 -8.94 19.67 -6.27
C LYS A 725 -9.65 20.90 -5.71
N LEU A 726 -9.53 21.11 -4.40
CA LEU A 726 -10.14 22.25 -3.74
C LEU A 726 -9.35 23.54 -4.00
N GLN A 727 -10.04 24.66 -4.06
CA GLN A 727 -9.41 25.98 -4.07
C GLN A 727 -8.94 26.36 -2.65
N PRO A 728 -7.93 27.25 -2.50
CA PRO A 728 -7.38 27.63 -1.19
C PRO A 728 -8.39 28.23 -0.21
N ASP A 729 -9.51 28.78 -0.69
CA ASP A 729 -10.58 29.38 0.10
C ASP A 729 -11.85 28.50 0.12
N SER A 730 -11.70 27.21 -0.17
CA SER A 730 -12.78 26.23 -0.15
C SER A 730 -13.35 26.04 1.27
N PRO A 731 -14.69 26.02 1.41
CA PRO A 731 -15.36 25.72 2.68
C PRO A 731 -15.30 24.24 3.09
N CYS A 732 -14.74 23.37 2.25
CA CYS A 732 -14.52 21.95 2.56
C CYS A 732 -13.33 21.75 3.51
N LEU A 733 -12.33 22.64 3.45
CA LEU A 733 -11.06 22.51 4.18
C LEU A 733 -11.30 22.47 5.69
N LYS A 734 -10.78 21.43 6.36
CA LYS A 734 -10.95 21.19 7.81
C LYS A 734 -12.40 21.19 8.31
N ALA A 735 -13.36 20.89 7.42
CA ALA A 735 -14.78 20.89 7.76
C ALA A 735 -15.32 19.51 8.13
N GLY A 736 -14.54 18.45 7.91
CA GLY A 736 -14.92 17.07 8.16
C GLY A 736 -15.02 16.72 9.66
N THR A 737 -15.71 15.64 9.93
CA THR A 737 -15.73 14.94 11.21
C THR A 737 -14.51 14.03 11.28
N PRO A 738 -13.72 14.03 12.38
CA PRO A 738 -12.61 13.08 12.54
C PRO A 738 -13.08 11.62 12.45
N ILE A 739 -12.33 10.81 11.72
CA ILE A 739 -12.59 9.37 11.54
C ILE A 739 -11.32 8.61 11.92
N GLU A 740 -11.40 7.73 12.92
CA GLU A 740 -10.28 6.87 13.29
C GLU A 740 -9.92 5.91 12.16
N ASN A 741 -8.62 5.67 11.97
CA ASN A 741 -8.09 4.78 10.93
C ASN A 741 -8.57 5.18 9.52
N ASN A 742 -8.65 6.49 9.24
CA ASN A 742 -9.11 7.06 7.96
C ASN A 742 -8.23 6.70 6.75
N GLY A 743 -7.15 5.95 6.91
CA GLY A 743 -6.26 5.53 5.83
C GLY A 743 -5.02 6.41 5.67
N GLY A 744 -4.98 7.57 6.34
CA GLY A 744 -3.81 8.43 6.43
C GLY A 744 -3.45 9.20 5.15
N ARG A 745 -4.12 8.94 4.03
CA ARG A 745 -3.94 9.69 2.77
C ARG A 745 -5.25 9.97 2.05
N ASP A 746 -5.26 11.02 1.24
CA ASP A 746 -6.34 11.38 0.31
C ASP A 746 -6.11 10.78 -1.10
N PHE A 747 -7.00 11.07 -2.06
CA PHE A 747 -6.89 10.57 -3.44
C PHE A 747 -5.57 10.96 -4.14
N TRP A 748 -5.01 12.12 -3.81
CA TRP A 748 -3.76 12.65 -4.36
C TRP A 748 -2.52 12.22 -3.56
N GLY A 749 -2.69 11.39 -2.53
CA GLY A 749 -1.60 10.90 -1.68
C GLY A 749 -1.16 11.90 -0.61
N ASN A 750 -1.88 12.99 -0.39
CA ASN A 750 -1.62 13.95 0.68
C ASN A 750 -1.93 13.34 2.04
N PRO A 751 -1.15 13.63 3.10
CA PRO A 751 -1.43 13.12 4.43
C PRO A 751 -2.74 13.69 4.98
N VAL A 752 -3.58 12.82 5.55
CA VAL A 752 -4.83 13.19 6.23
C VAL A 752 -4.59 13.20 7.75
N PRO A 753 -5.03 14.25 8.48
CA PRO A 753 -4.84 14.33 9.93
C PRO A 753 -5.53 13.16 10.66
N GLN A 754 -4.89 12.66 11.72
CA GLN A 754 -5.50 11.69 12.65
C GLN A 754 -6.22 12.38 13.81
N ASP A 755 -5.65 13.48 14.31
CA ASP A 755 -6.11 14.17 15.54
C ASP A 755 -6.69 15.58 15.26
N ASP A 756 -6.89 15.94 14.00
CA ASP A 756 -7.55 17.20 13.57
C ASP A 756 -8.69 16.87 12.60
N ARG A 757 -9.53 17.86 12.31
CA ARG A 757 -10.64 17.74 11.38
C ARG A 757 -10.10 17.53 9.96
N PRO A 758 -10.47 16.42 9.28
CA PRO A 758 -10.13 16.23 7.88
C PRO A 758 -10.93 17.20 7.01
N THR A 759 -10.54 17.31 5.75
CA THR A 759 -11.32 18.02 4.75
C THR A 759 -12.52 17.17 4.28
N ILE A 760 -13.59 17.79 3.78
CA ILE A 760 -14.73 17.08 3.16
C ILE A 760 -14.42 16.78 1.69
N GLY A 761 -14.72 15.56 1.23
CA GLY A 761 -14.41 15.07 -0.11
C GLY A 761 -13.06 14.36 -0.19
N ALA A 762 -12.64 14.06 -1.42
CA ALA A 762 -11.45 13.24 -1.71
C ALA A 762 -10.12 14.01 -1.67
N CYS A 763 -10.15 15.33 -1.49
CA CYS A 763 -9.00 16.23 -1.55
C CYS A 763 -8.74 16.85 -0.18
N GLU A 764 -7.58 16.62 0.43
CA GLU A 764 -7.23 17.16 1.74
C GLU A 764 -6.61 18.57 1.67
N LYS A 765 -5.93 18.89 0.56
CA LYS A 765 -5.34 20.22 0.34
C LYS A 765 -5.30 20.60 -1.14
N PRO A 766 -5.34 21.91 -1.46
CA PRO A 766 -5.27 22.44 -2.82
C PRO A 766 -4.06 21.97 -3.65
#